data_AF-A0AAE9E4H6-F1
#
_entry.id   AF-A0AAE9E4H6-F1
#
_cell.length_a   1.000
_cell.length_b   1.000
_cell.length_c   1.000
_cell.angle_alpha   90.00
_cell.angle_beta   90.00
_cell.angle_gamma   90.00
#
_symmetry.space_group_name_H-M   'P 1'
#
loop_
_entity.id
_entity.type
_entity.pdbx_description
1 polymer ?
#
loop_
_entity_poly.entity_id
_entity_poly.type
_entity_poly.pdbx_seq_one_letter_code
_entity_poly.pdbx_strand_id
1 'polypeptide(L)'
;MSLAEELMADFDDDDDDDLEDIPDPAENFQGVKKEELDDDEIEEALEEAMDTSKYTSVHDVAKLARSGEYLALVAQLGIELKRAQDEVKVTAPLEADPQYKLIVKLSHVAADIDNEINVIHKFVRDKYEKRFPELETLVPNALNYLATVQLLKNDINSKALKEQLGSILDASTCMVVSVTVSTTQGVKLEPDELKIVMDACDLAAQLHVNRIEMHQLVEWRMALIAPNLVALLGAATTAHLVSQAGGLSPLATMPSCNVQVLGKTKKNLIGFSSVSTNPHHGFIYFHPLVQAMPPDLKNKAAKILAAKVTLVARIDAQHESPNGEKGADFLALVNNKFEKMLEPPPVKANKALPKPLDKASKKRGGRRMRKMKERLGMTDLRKSANRMNFGELAEDVMQEHMGFDIGQVKTGNVTGGRIRTAAVDQKTRARMSQKMMRQMEKQKANGGLTSIRSKMAGTASSVTFTPVQGLEIINPAAQEQQQSSSTSNYFSSSGSFVNIDRMTLLNSFPKRILTHMRNGFLAFYPCLIIVLVECTKSNQDFDYELSKKALEFAAGAYSLDPNPCVLKNNASVLFSKKVECDYMRDECWSVIAADDKTIFVSFSGTKSKEQLVTELIESIGRPKHKLHNAGSVHYYFYSALKTMWSPMERLLEQLREVMPNHRIVFTGHSLGGAIASIASTVFVRNFPDASNRTLSITFGQPRVGNLEYATTHDGLVGAGSWRLVHGRDIVAHIPFCVESYARSCVPFYNHGSYHHGVEVWFPGNMTNQDTFKICTGTPLNEDDSCSNAHKYFDINDHLFYFGHHVSDYGVNGCVDPTNDL
;
A
#
# COMPACT_ATOMS: atom_id res chain seq x y z
N MET A 1 -37.60 5.29 -45.54
CA MET A 1 -36.31 5.89 -45.21
C MET A 1 -35.49 5.95 -46.48
N SER A 2 -34.95 7.13 -46.77
CA SER A 2 -34.20 7.45 -47.99
C SER A 2 -32.84 6.74 -47.98
N LEU A 3 -32.27 6.46 -49.16
CA LEU A 3 -30.94 5.85 -49.30
C LEU A 3 -29.83 6.72 -48.67
N ALA A 4 -30.08 8.02 -48.48
CA ALA A 4 -29.23 8.92 -47.71
C ALA A 4 -29.33 8.70 -46.19
N GLU A 5 -30.47 8.23 -45.69
CA GLU A 5 -30.75 7.93 -44.28
C GLU A 5 -30.09 6.61 -43.85
N GLU A 6 -29.97 5.65 -44.78
CA GLU A 6 -29.25 4.38 -44.56
C GLU A 6 -27.73 4.53 -44.67
N LEU A 7 -27.25 5.52 -45.45
CA LEU A 7 -25.83 5.85 -45.55
C LEU A 7 -25.32 6.67 -44.36
N MET A 8 -26.14 7.57 -43.78
CA MET A 8 -25.77 8.24 -42.53
C MET A 8 -25.78 7.28 -41.33
N ALA A 9 -26.67 6.29 -41.30
CA ALA A 9 -26.67 5.26 -40.25
C ALA A 9 -25.47 4.30 -40.30
N ASP A 10 -24.74 4.21 -41.43
CA ASP A 10 -23.49 3.45 -41.54
C ASP A 10 -22.25 4.31 -41.18
N PHE A 11 -22.41 5.64 -41.01
CA PHE A 11 -21.40 6.54 -40.43
C PHE A 11 -21.61 6.78 -38.92
N ASP A 12 -22.83 6.64 -38.40
CA ASP A 12 -23.15 6.83 -36.98
C ASP A 12 -22.80 5.61 -36.08
N ASP A 13 -22.43 4.45 -36.65
CA ASP A 13 -22.06 3.24 -35.88
C ASP A 13 -20.56 3.18 -35.49
N ASP A 14 -19.79 4.23 -35.77
CA ASP A 14 -18.38 4.39 -35.31
C ASP A 14 -18.19 5.50 -34.24
N ASP A 15 -19.26 6.14 -33.73
CA ASP A 15 -19.14 7.33 -32.85
C ASP A 15 -19.86 7.25 -31.48
N ASP A 16 -20.02 6.07 -30.87
CA ASP A 16 -20.74 5.96 -29.58
C ASP A 16 -20.05 5.07 -28.52
N ASP A 17 -18.72 5.15 -28.39
CA ASP A 17 -18.02 4.77 -27.15
C ASP A 17 -16.71 5.57 -26.87
N ASP A 18 -16.44 6.70 -27.54
CA ASP A 18 -15.26 7.55 -27.30
C ASP A 18 -15.62 9.01 -26.94
N LEU A 19 -16.56 9.19 -26.01
CA LEU A 19 -16.79 10.49 -25.33
C LEU A 19 -16.39 10.41 -23.86
N GLU A 20 -15.14 10.03 -23.60
CA GLU A 20 -14.43 10.29 -22.33
C GLU A 20 -12.90 10.23 -22.54
N ASP A 21 -12.37 10.88 -23.58
CA ASP A 21 -10.95 11.26 -23.61
C ASP A 21 -10.82 12.59 -24.38
N ILE A 22 -10.76 13.70 -23.65
CA ILE A 22 -10.31 14.99 -24.19
C ILE A 22 -8.84 14.80 -24.55
N PRO A 23 -8.43 14.90 -25.83
CA PRO A 23 -7.02 14.93 -26.18
C PRO A 23 -6.42 16.22 -25.61
N ASP A 24 -5.34 16.09 -24.85
CA ASP A 24 -4.42 17.21 -24.63
C ASP A 24 -4.05 17.79 -26.01
N PRO A 25 -4.13 19.11 -26.23
CA PRO A 25 -3.79 19.74 -27.51
C PRO A 25 -2.26 19.83 -27.68
N ALA A 26 -1.58 18.67 -27.70
CA ALA A 26 -0.15 18.56 -27.98
C ALA A 26 0.21 17.52 -29.06
N GLU A 27 -0.75 16.72 -29.57
CA GLU A 27 -0.46 15.72 -30.59
C GLU A 27 -0.90 16.17 -31.99
N ASN A 28 -0.20 17.17 -32.52
CA ASN A 28 0.02 17.29 -33.96
C ASN A 28 1.25 18.16 -34.23
N PHE A 29 2.42 17.65 -33.85
CA PHE A 29 3.68 18.06 -34.49
C PHE A 29 4.39 16.80 -34.99
N GLN A 30 4.38 16.65 -36.30
CA GLN A 30 5.21 15.69 -37.02
C GLN A 30 6.68 15.91 -36.67
N GLY A 31 7.34 14.83 -36.25
CA GLY A 31 8.72 14.55 -36.63
C GLY A 31 9.79 15.55 -36.21
N VAL A 32 9.96 15.75 -34.90
CA VAL A 32 11.31 15.97 -34.34
C VAL A 32 11.40 15.13 -33.08
N LYS A 33 12.23 14.08 -33.13
CA LYS A 33 12.65 13.35 -31.94
C LYS A 33 13.34 14.35 -31.02
N LYS A 34 12.68 14.79 -29.95
CA LYS A 34 13.36 15.40 -28.81
C LYS A 34 13.78 14.25 -27.92
N GLU A 35 15.08 13.97 -27.96
CA GLU A 35 15.78 13.22 -26.95
C GLU A 35 15.48 13.88 -25.61
N GLU A 36 14.73 13.17 -24.76
CA GLU A 36 14.81 13.38 -23.32
C GLU A 36 16.20 12.86 -22.93
N LEU A 37 17.20 13.73 -23.01
CA LEU A 37 18.44 13.56 -22.27
C LEU A 37 18.06 13.77 -20.81
N ASP A 38 18.19 12.73 -20.00
CA ASP A 38 18.24 12.90 -18.55
C ASP A 38 19.44 13.82 -18.25
N ASP A 39 19.19 14.98 -17.64
CA ASP A 39 20.25 15.88 -17.15
C ASP A 39 21.18 15.11 -16.16
N ASP A 40 20.67 14.02 -15.56
CA ASP A 40 21.39 13.07 -14.70
C ASP A 40 22.53 12.32 -15.43
N GLU A 41 22.41 12.01 -16.73
CA GLU A 41 23.49 11.35 -17.51
C GLU A 41 24.62 12.33 -17.87
N ILE A 42 24.33 13.64 -17.93
CA ILE A 42 25.32 14.68 -18.24
C ILE A 42 26.20 14.98 -17.03
N GLU A 43 25.62 15.04 -15.82
CA GLU A 43 26.38 15.17 -14.57
C GLU A 43 27.30 13.97 -14.35
N GLU A 44 26.80 12.74 -14.53
CA GLU A 44 27.57 11.50 -14.35
C GLU A 44 28.70 11.36 -15.41
N ALA A 45 28.46 11.83 -16.65
CA ALA A 45 29.48 11.89 -17.70
C ALA A 45 30.56 12.98 -17.44
N LEU A 46 30.21 14.10 -16.81
CA LEU A 46 31.19 15.11 -16.38
C LEU A 46 32.01 14.61 -15.18
N GLU A 47 31.39 13.84 -14.28
CA GLU A 47 32.06 13.20 -13.16
C GLU A 47 33.11 12.20 -13.65
N GLU A 48 32.84 11.35 -14.64
CA GLU A 48 33.81 10.35 -15.14
C GLU A 48 35.05 10.95 -15.83
N ALA A 49 34.99 12.19 -16.33
CA ALA A 49 36.08 12.80 -17.09
C ALA A 49 37.24 13.33 -16.23
N MET A 50 37.05 13.48 -14.90
CA MET A 50 38.09 13.97 -13.99
C MET A 50 38.76 12.82 -13.23
N ASP A 51 40.00 12.48 -13.60
CA ASP A 51 40.83 11.51 -12.87
C ASP A 51 41.38 12.13 -11.57
N THR A 52 40.55 12.08 -10.52
CA THR A 52 40.79 12.61 -9.17
C THR A 52 41.87 11.87 -8.39
N SER A 53 42.28 10.68 -8.86
CA SER A 53 43.27 9.82 -8.21
C SER A 53 44.67 10.45 -8.10
N LYS A 54 44.98 11.42 -8.97
CA LYS A 54 46.29 12.09 -9.07
C LYS A 54 46.52 13.20 -8.06
N TYR A 55 45.48 13.69 -7.38
CA TYR A 55 45.58 14.81 -6.46
C TYR A 55 45.81 14.34 -5.02
N THR A 56 46.69 15.03 -4.31
CA THR A 56 47.08 14.74 -2.93
C THR A 56 46.36 15.62 -1.92
N SER A 57 45.87 16.79 -2.33
CA SER A 57 45.08 17.70 -1.49
C SER A 57 43.71 17.99 -2.09
N VAL A 58 42.71 18.12 -1.22
CA VAL A 58 41.34 18.52 -1.58
C VAL A 58 41.33 19.88 -2.28
N HIS A 59 42.21 20.78 -1.87
CA HIS A 59 42.25 22.15 -2.40
C HIS A 59 42.77 22.26 -3.83
N ASP A 60 43.40 21.21 -4.37
CA ASP A 60 43.80 21.18 -5.78
C ASP A 60 42.60 20.88 -6.69
N VAL A 61 41.60 20.21 -6.12
CA VAL A 61 40.36 19.78 -6.76
C VAL A 61 39.26 20.85 -6.56
N ALA A 62 39.07 21.30 -5.32
CA ALA A 62 38.11 22.34 -4.93
C ALA A 62 38.77 23.74 -4.96
N LYS A 63 38.56 24.47 -6.05
CA LYS A 63 39.19 25.78 -6.32
C LYS A 63 38.31 26.98 -5.92
N LEU A 64 36.99 26.81 -5.84
CA LEU A 64 36.04 27.90 -5.64
C LEU A 64 36.20 28.50 -4.24
N ALA A 65 36.39 27.67 -3.22
CA ALA A 65 36.65 28.09 -1.84
C ALA A 65 37.86 29.03 -1.67
N ARG A 66 38.82 28.99 -2.60
CA ARG A 66 40.01 29.87 -2.63
C ARG A 66 39.85 31.09 -3.53
N SER A 67 38.79 31.14 -4.33
CA SER A 67 38.57 32.27 -5.22
C SER A 67 38.31 33.54 -4.40
N GLY A 68 39.03 34.62 -4.72
CA GLY A 68 38.85 35.90 -4.03
C GLY A 68 37.44 36.48 -4.20
N GLU A 69 36.77 36.12 -5.30
CA GLU A 69 35.39 36.50 -5.58
C GLU A 69 34.41 35.83 -4.60
N TYR A 70 34.56 34.51 -4.37
CA TYR A 70 33.74 33.78 -3.39
C TYR A 70 33.87 34.35 -1.98
N LEU A 71 35.10 34.57 -1.52
CA LEU A 71 35.35 35.10 -0.17
C LEU A 71 34.77 36.52 0.01
N ALA A 72 34.86 37.35 -1.02
CA ALA A 72 34.24 38.68 -1.00
C ALA A 72 32.70 38.60 -0.94
N LEU A 73 32.09 37.68 -1.70
CA LEU A 73 30.64 37.49 -1.72
C LEU A 73 30.10 36.92 -0.41
N VAL A 74 30.77 35.94 0.19
CA VAL A 74 30.39 35.38 1.51
C VAL A 74 30.50 36.44 2.60
N ALA A 75 31.53 37.29 2.56
CA ALA A 75 31.66 38.41 3.49
C ALA A 75 30.52 39.44 3.34
N GLN A 76 30.13 39.76 2.10
CA GLN A 76 28.98 40.63 1.82
C GLN A 76 27.66 40.00 2.27
N LEU A 77 27.48 38.71 2.04
CA LEU A 77 26.33 37.94 2.48
C LEU A 77 26.17 37.98 4.01
N GLY A 78 27.25 37.76 4.77
CA GLY A 78 27.20 37.82 6.23
C GLY A 78 26.83 39.21 6.79
N ILE A 79 27.04 40.29 6.01
CA ILE A 79 26.60 41.64 6.35
C ILE A 79 25.10 41.79 6.05
N GLU A 80 24.64 41.35 4.88
CA GLU A 80 23.24 41.48 4.46
C GLU A 80 22.30 40.56 5.27
N LEU A 81 22.76 39.38 5.67
CA LEU A 81 21.99 38.49 6.56
C LEU A 81 21.72 39.16 7.93
N LYS A 82 22.64 39.98 8.42
CA LYS A 82 22.46 40.79 9.65
C LYS A 82 21.55 42.00 9.44
N ARG A 83 21.46 42.50 8.21
CA ARG A 83 20.63 43.66 7.82
C ARG A 83 19.21 43.26 7.40
N ALA A 84 18.92 41.97 7.31
CA ALA A 84 17.72 41.42 6.69
C ALA A 84 16.38 41.77 7.35
N GLN A 85 16.38 42.41 8.52
CA GLN A 85 15.15 42.90 9.19
C GLN A 85 14.66 44.26 8.68
N ASP A 86 15.44 44.98 7.87
CA ASP A 86 15.04 46.28 7.35
C ASP A 86 14.22 46.14 6.05
N GLU A 87 13.03 46.77 6.02
CA GLU A 87 12.24 46.96 4.80
C GLU A 87 13.05 47.77 3.78
N VAL A 88 13.49 47.11 2.71
CA VAL A 88 14.19 47.82 1.63
C VAL A 88 13.16 48.32 0.63
N LYS A 89 13.07 49.65 0.52
CA LYS A 89 12.33 50.30 -0.56
C LYS A 89 13.15 50.25 -1.85
N VAL A 90 12.56 49.69 -2.90
CA VAL A 90 13.14 49.69 -4.25
C VAL A 90 13.12 51.13 -4.77
N THR A 91 14.29 51.74 -4.94
CA THR A 91 14.43 53.14 -5.37
C THR A 91 14.79 53.30 -6.85
N ALA A 92 15.01 52.20 -7.58
CA ALA A 92 15.51 52.19 -8.97
C ALA A 92 14.86 51.09 -9.82
N PRO A 93 15.03 51.09 -11.16
CA PRO A 93 14.70 49.92 -12.00
C PRO A 93 15.38 48.66 -11.46
N LEU A 94 14.62 47.57 -11.35
CA LEU A 94 14.99 46.34 -10.63
C LEU A 94 16.39 45.80 -11.01
N GLU A 95 16.74 45.84 -12.30
CA GLU A 95 18.02 45.32 -12.82
C GLU A 95 19.24 46.18 -12.44
N ALA A 96 19.03 47.46 -12.13
CA ALA A 96 20.10 48.38 -11.73
C ALA A 96 20.35 48.34 -10.22
N ASP A 97 19.44 47.77 -9.44
CA ASP A 97 19.53 47.70 -7.99
C ASP A 97 20.75 46.86 -7.58
N PRO A 98 21.67 47.41 -6.76
CA PRO A 98 22.81 46.65 -6.24
C PRO A 98 22.39 45.37 -5.50
N GLN A 99 21.20 45.35 -4.88
CA GLN A 99 20.70 44.17 -4.17
C GLN A 99 20.28 43.06 -5.13
N TYR A 100 19.58 43.40 -6.22
CA TYR A 100 19.21 42.43 -7.24
C TYR A 100 20.45 41.79 -7.88
N LYS A 101 21.47 42.59 -8.21
CA LYS A 101 22.75 42.10 -8.75
C LYS A 101 23.49 41.18 -7.79
N LEU A 102 23.44 41.47 -6.49
CA LEU A 102 24.03 40.59 -5.48
C LEU A 102 23.32 39.24 -5.45
N ILE A 103 21.99 39.21 -5.45
CA ILE A 103 21.23 37.96 -5.35
C ILE A 103 21.43 37.07 -6.59
N VAL A 104 21.46 37.65 -7.79
CA VAL A 104 21.77 36.90 -9.01
C VAL A 104 23.17 36.28 -8.94
N LYS A 105 24.17 37.05 -8.48
CA LYS A 105 25.52 36.51 -8.26
C LYS A 105 25.55 35.39 -7.23
N LEU A 106 24.83 35.54 -6.12
CA LEU A 106 24.74 34.50 -5.08
C LEU A 106 24.05 33.24 -5.62
N SER A 107 23.05 33.37 -6.49
CA SER A 107 22.40 32.22 -7.12
C SER A 107 23.33 31.45 -8.06
N HIS A 108 24.15 32.15 -8.84
CA HIS A 108 25.17 31.50 -9.68
C HIS A 108 26.23 30.79 -8.82
N VAL A 109 26.76 31.47 -7.80
CA VAL A 109 27.75 30.86 -6.89
C VAL A 109 27.16 29.69 -6.12
N ALA A 110 25.88 29.72 -5.74
CA ALA A 110 25.22 28.59 -5.09
C ALA A 110 25.19 27.33 -5.99
N ALA A 111 24.95 27.50 -7.29
CA ALA A 111 25.04 26.38 -8.25
C ALA A 111 26.48 25.86 -8.41
N ASP A 112 27.47 26.76 -8.40
CA ASP A 112 28.88 26.37 -8.43
C ASP A 112 29.31 25.60 -7.16
N ILE A 113 28.75 25.96 -5.99
CA ILE A 113 28.98 25.22 -4.73
C ILE A 113 28.42 23.81 -4.82
N ASP A 114 27.22 23.62 -5.39
CA ASP A 114 26.64 22.28 -5.56
C ASP A 114 27.50 21.39 -6.44
N ASN A 115 28.01 21.94 -7.56
CA ASN A 115 28.97 21.25 -8.41
C ASN A 115 30.26 20.90 -7.64
N GLU A 116 30.81 21.84 -6.87
CA GLU A 116 32.04 21.58 -6.09
C GLU A 116 31.83 20.53 -4.99
N ILE A 117 30.66 20.49 -4.35
CA ILE A 117 30.30 19.44 -3.39
C ILE A 117 30.28 18.07 -4.08
N ASN A 118 29.77 17.97 -5.31
CA ASN A 118 29.80 16.71 -6.08
C ASN A 118 31.24 16.29 -6.42
N VAL A 119 32.12 17.23 -6.78
CA VAL A 119 33.54 16.92 -7.01
C VAL A 119 34.24 16.47 -5.71
N ILE A 120 33.95 17.11 -4.57
CA ILE A 120 34.49 16.70 -3.26
C ILE A 120 33.96 15.31 -2.87
N HIS A 121 32.67 15.05 -3.09
CA HIS A 121 32.06 13.74 -2.86
C HIS A 121 32.75 12.64 -3.65
N LYS A 122 33.02 12.86 -4.95
CA LYS A 122 33.81 11.96 -5.77
C LYS A 122 35.22 11.74 -5.21
N PHE A 123 35.92 12.82 -4.83
CA PHE A 123 37.26 12.73 -4.25
C PHE A 123 37.29 11.90 -2.96
N VAL A 124 36.31 12.11 -2.06
CA VAL A 124 36.20 11.34 -0.82
C VAL A 124 35.84 9.90 -1.09
N ARG A 125 34.93 9.62 -2.03
CA ARG A 125 34.58 8.27 -2.45
C ARG A 125 35.82 7.48 -2.89
N ASP A 126 36.59 8.01 -3.83
CA ASP A 126 37.75 7.31 -4.40
C ASP A 126 38.83 6.98 -3.33
N LYS A 127 38.95 7.81 -2.29
CA LYS A 127 39.89 7.58 -1.18
C LYS A 127 39.31 6.64 -0.11
N TYR A 128 38.02 6.76 0.20
CA TYR A 128 37.36 6.00 1.25
C TYR A 128 36.91 4.60 0.79
N GLU A 129 36.85 4.34 -0.53
CA GLU A 129 36.58 3.03 -1.13
C GLU A 129 37.51 1.95 -0.57
N LYS A 130 38.78 2.29 -0.31
CA LYS A 130 39.75 1.37 0.33
C LYS A 130 39.27 0.86 1.69
N ARG A 131 38.55 1.70 2.45
CA ARG A 131 38.05 1.39 3.80
C ARG A 131 36.70 0.72 3.80
N PHE A 132 35.77 1.25 3.01
CA PHE A 132 34.39 0.79 2.99
C PHE A 132 33.81 0.93 1.56
N PRO A 133 34.08 -0.03 0.67
CA PRO A 133 33.70 0.06 -0.74
C PRO A 133 32.18 0.00 -0.94
N GLU A 134 31.44 -0.68 -0.07
CA GLU A 134 30.00 -0.81 -0.21
C GLU A 134 29.24 0.48 0.12
N LEU A 135 29.85 1.44 0.83
CA LEU A 135 29.16 2.64 1.32
C LEU A 135 28.56 3.51 0.21
N GLU A 136 29.23 3.60 -0.96
CA GLU A 136 28.74 4.35 -2.11
C GLU A 136 27.38 3.82 -2.57
N THR A 137 27.27 2.49 -2.69
CA THR A 137 26.03 1.85 -3.13
C THR A 137 24.90 2.02 -2.11
N LEU A 138 25.24 2.20 -0.84
CA LEU A 138 24.27 2.31 0.25
C LEU A 138 23.73 3.73 0.43
N VAL A 139 24.59 4.75 0.28
CA VAL A 139 24.24 6.15 0.53
C VAL A 139 24.50 6.98 -0.74
N PRO A 140 23.49 7.16 -1.61
CA PRO A 140 23.66 7.88 -2.88
C PRO A 140 23.67 9.42 -2.74
N ASN A 141 23.19 9.95 -1.62
CA ASN A 141 23.19 11.40 -1.39
C ASN A 141 24.59 11.84 -0.92
N ALA A 142 25.20 12.75 -1.67
CA ALA A 142 26.56 13.25 -1.43
C ALA A 142 26.78 13.82 -0.01
N LEU A 143 25.84 14.62 0.50
CA LEU A 143 25.95 15.24 1.83
C LEU A 143 25.84 14.19 2.94
N ASN A 144 24.89 13.26 2.81
CA ASN A 144 24.74 12.18 3.78
C ASN A 144 25.96 11.25 3.75
N TYR A 145 26.50 10.97 2.56
CA TYR A 145 27.72 10.18 2.41
C TYR A 145 28.89 10.84 3.16
N LEU A 146 29.17 12.11 2.89
CA LEU A 146 30.25 12.86 3.55
C LEU A 146 30.08 12.93 5.07
N ALA A 147 28.86 13.18 5.56
CA ALA A 147 28.57 13.19 6.99
C ALA A 147 28.76 11.80 7.64
N THR A 148 28.38 10.72 6.95
CA THR A 148 28.59 9.36 7.44
C THR A 148 30.07 8.98 7.49
N VAL A 149 30.86 9.39 6.49
CA VAL A 149 32.31 9.18 6.46
C VAL A 149 33.00 9.93 7.61
N GLN A 150 32.61 11.19 7.85
CA GLN A 150 33.13 12.01 8.94
C GLN A 150 32.87 11.38 10.32
N LEU A 151 31.73 10.69 10.46
CA LEU A 151 31.34 10.00 11.69
C LEU A 151 32.06 8.65 11.85
N LEU A 152 32.08 7.80 10.82
CA LEU A 152 32.64 6.45 10.86
C LEU A 152 34.17 6.43 10.97
N LYS A 153 34.86 7.35 10.28
CA LYS A 153 36.34 7.42 10.24
C LYS A 153 36.96 6.05 9.97
N ASN A 154 37.86 5.58 10.83
CA ASN A 154 38.48 4.26 10.76
C ASN A 154 37.82 3.21 11.68
N ASP A 155 37.12 3.61 12.73
CA ASP A 155 36.60 2.70 13.77
C ASP A 155 35.09 2.47 13.60
N ILE A 156 34.75 1.51 12.76
CA ILE A 156 33.38 1.30 12.26
C ILE A 156 32.48 0.54 13.29
N ASN A 157 33.06 -0.08 14.33
CA ASN A 157 32.37 -1.05 15.20
C ASN A 157 31.89 -0.49 16.56
N SER A 158 31.93 0.82 16.81
CA SER A 158 31.52 1.35 18.13
C SER A 158 29.98 1.37 18.26
N LYS A 159 29.44 0.91 19.41
CA LYS A 159 27.98 0.94 19.67
C LYS A 159 27.42 2.37 19.67
N ALA A 160 28.21 3.35 20.08
CA ALA A 160 27.84 4.76 20.10
C ALA A 160 27.59 5.34 18.70
N LEU A 161 28.22 4.77 17.66
CA LEU A 161 28.02 5.20 16.27
C LEU A 161 26.60 4.91 15.76
N LYS A 162 25.93 3.86 16.27
CA LYS A 162 24.58 3.48 15.80
C LYS A 162 23.53 4.52 16.14
N GLU A 163 23.65 5.14 17.31
CA GLU A 163 22.73 6.19 17.77
C GLU A 163 22.96 7.50 16.99
N GLN A 164 24.22 7.85 16.71
CA GLN A 164 24.57 9.04 15.94
C GLN A 164 24.25 8.89 14.45
N LEU A 165 24.39 7.69 13.87
CA LEU A 165 24.01 7.41 12.47
C LEU A 165 22.50 7.59 12.23
N GLY A 166 21.67 7.27 13.22
CA GLY A 166 20.21 7.45 13.13
C GLY A 166 19.76 8.90 13.02
N SER A 167 20.62 9.87 13.32
CA SER A 167 20.32 11.30 13.12
C SER A 167 20.56 11.78 11.68
N ILE A 168 21.37 11.05 10.91
CA ILE A 168 21.79 11.41 9.54
C ILE A 168 21.05 10.56 8.50
N LEU A 169 20.87 9.27 8.81
CA LEU A 169 20.33 8.27 7.89
C LEU A 169 18.96 7.75 8.36
N ASP A 170 18.09 7.42 7.40
CA ASP A 170 16.83 6.73 7.67
C ASP A 170 17.08 5.39 8.37
N ALA A 171 16.20 4.98 9.28
CA ALA A 171 16.35 3.75 10.06
C ALA A 171 16.61 2.49 9.20
N SER A 172 15.99 2.41 8.01
CA SER A 172 16.21 1.32 7.04
C SER A 172 17.64 1.31 6.51
N THR A 173 18.14 2.46 6.06
CA THR A 173 19.52 2.61 5.57
C THR A 173 20.54 2.39 6.68
N CYS A 174 20.25 2.86 7.90
CA CYS A 174 21.10 2.63 9.08
C CYS A 174 21.21 1.13 9.42
N MET A 175 20.11 0.36 9.33
CA MET A 175 20.16 -1.09 9.53
C MET A 175 21.06 -1.75 8.49
N VAL A 176 20.85 -1.45 7.20
CA VAL A 176 21.63 -2.05 6.11
C VAL A 176 23.11 -1.70 6.24
N VAL A 177 23.44 -0.43 6.50
CA VAL A 177 24.81 0.00 6.78
C VAL A 177 25.38 -0.75 7.98
N SER A 178 24.64 -0.92 9.08
CA SER A 178 25.15 -1.65 10.25
C SER A 178 25.45 -3.14 9.98
N VAL A 179 24.67 -3.78 9.10
CA VAL A 179 24.89 -5.16 8.67
C VAL A 179 26.11 -5.22 7.76
N THR A 180 26.22 -4.32 6.78
CA THR A 180 27.36 -4.30 5.86
C THR A 180 28.66 -3.96 6.57
N VAL A 181 28.64 -3.02 7.53
CA VAL A 181 29.74 -2.71 8.46
C VAL A 181 30.31 -3.96 9.14
N SER A 182 29.44 -4.89 9.54
CA SER A 182 29.86 -6.11 10.22
C SER A 182 30.54 -7.11 9.26
N THR A 183 30.32 -6.98 7.96
CA THR A 183 30.82 -7.88 6.91
C THR A 183 31.84 -7.23 5.96
N THR A 184 32.22 -5.96 6.14
CA THR A 184 33.09 -5.23 5.20
C THR A 184 34.45 -5.88 5.09
N GLN A 185 34.96 -6.00 3.87
CA GLN A 185 36.31 -6.52 3.59
C GLN A 185 37.38 -5.41 3.49
N GLY A 186 37.03 -4.15 3.73
CA GLY A 186 37.93 -3.02 3.53
C GLY A 186 39.05 -2.89 4.58
N VAL A 187 40.13 -2.22 4.19
CA VAL A 187 41.36 -2.06 4.98
C VAL A 187 41.37 -0.72 5.70
N LYS A 188 41.95 -0.67 6.91
CA LYS A 188 42.09 0.60 7.64
C LYS A 188 42.97 1.59 6.86
N LEU A 189 42.53 2.84 6.76
CA LEU A 189 43.30 3.91 6.11
C LEU A 189 44.46 4.33 7.00
N GLU A 190 45.56 4.75 6.37
CA GLU A 190 46.66 5.41 7.09
C GLU A 190 46.20 6.74 7.70
N PRO A 191 46.80 7.17 8.82
CA PRO A 191 46.38 8.40 9.52
C PRO A 191 46.50 9.65 8.63
N ASP A 192 47.48 9.69 7.73
CA ASP A 192 47.66 10.80 6.79
C ASP A 192 46.57 10.80 5.70
N GLU A 193 46.20 9.63 5.16
CA GLU A 193 45.09 9.49 4.21
C GLU A 193 43.75 9.83 4.86
N LEU A 194 43.53 9.38 6.11
CA LEU A 194 42.33 9.71 6.88
C LEU A 194 42.23 11.22 7.10
N LYS A 195 43.32 11.89 7.43
CA LYS A 195 43.32 13.35 7.63
C LYS A 195 42.89 14.09 6.37
N ILE A 196 43.38 13.69 5.20
CA ILE A 196 42.98 14.28 3.91
C ILE A 196 41.47 14.11 3.67
N VAL A 197 40.91 12.95 3.99
CA VAL A 197 39.46 12.70 3.89
C VAL A 197 38.66 13.56 4.87
N MET A 198 39.14 13.72 6.10
CA MET A 198 38.47 14.56 7.11
C MET A 198 38.51 16.04 6.72
N ASP A 199 39.66 16.53 6.24
CA ASP A 199 39.79 17.91 5.75
C ASP A 199 38.83 18.17 4.56
N ALA A 200 38.59 17.15 3.71
CA ALA A 200 37.62 17.22 2.62
C ALA A 200 36.18 17.33 3.11
N CYS A 201 35.81 16.52 4.10
CA CYS A 201 34.48 16.52 4.70
C CYS A 201 34.21 17.85 5.41
N ASP A 202 35.20 18.40 6.12
CA ASP A 202 35.08 19.69 6.80
C ASP A 202 34.92 20.84 5.80
N LEU A 203 35.65 20.83 4.67
CA LEU A 203 35.48 21.81 3.60
C LEU A 203 34.07 21.74 2.98
N ALA A 204 33.59 20.53 2.68
CA ALA A 204 32.24 20.33 2.15
C ALA A 204 31.16 20.80 3.14
N ALA A 205 31.34 20.53 4.44
CA ALA A 205 30.43 21.01 5.48
C ALA A 205 30.38 22.55 5.53
N GLN A 206 31.53 23.23 5.42
CA GLN A 206 31.59 24.69 5.35
C GLN A 206 30.88 25.23 4.10
N LEU A 207 31.12 24.64 2.93
CA LEU A 207 30.44 25.01 1.69
C LEU A 207 28.92 24.80 1.79
N HIS A 208 28.48 23.72 2.42
CA HIS A 208 27.07 23.45 2.65
C HIS A 208 26.40 24.49 3.56
N VAL A 209 27.07 24.90 4.65
CA VAL A 209 26.58 25.98 5.53
C VAL A 209 26.44 27.29 4.75
N ASN A 210 27.48 27.68 4.00
CA ASN A 210 27.44 28.89 3.17
C ASN A 210 26.29 28.83 2.13
N ARG A 211 26.03 27.66 1.54
CA ARG A 211 24.92 27.43 0.61
C ARG A 211 23.55 27.59 1.29
N ILE A 212 23.39 27.13 2.53
CA ILE A 212 22.15 27.35 3.31
C ILE A 212 21.95 28.84 3.59
N GLU A 213 22.99 29.57 3.99
CA GLU A 213 22.88 31.01 4.25
C GLU A 213 22.55 31.80 2.97
N MET A 214 23.13 31.42 1.82
CA MET A 214 22.76 31.95 0.50
C MET A 214 21.28 31.73 0.19
N HIS A 215 20.77 30.52 0.44
CA HIS A 215 19.37 30.21 0.22
C HIS A 215 18.43 31.04 1.11
N GLN A 216 18.75 31.19 2.40
CA GLN A 216 17.94 31.98 3.33
C GLN A 216 17.81 33.45 2.89
N LEU A 217 18.90 34.04 2.42
CA LEU A 217 18.88 35.40 1.89
C LEU A 217 18.05 35.51 0.61
N VAL A 218 18.20 34.54 -0.31
CA VAL A 218 17.40 34.45 -1.54
C VAL A 218 15.92 34.32 -1.22
N GLU A 219 15.55 33.50 -0.23
CA GLU A 219 14.16 33.31 0.22
C GLU A 219 13.53 34.62 0.71
N TRP A 220 14.21 35.35 1.60
CA TRP A 220 13.72 36.63 2.11
C TRP A 220 13.55 37.70 1.02
N ARG A 221 14.36 37.63 -0.04
CA ARG A 221 14.32 38.59 -1.15
C ARG A 221 13.58 38.05 -2.38
N MET A 222 13.01 36.85 -2.33
CA MET A 222 12.37 36.22 -3.49
C MET A 222 11.13 36.99 -3.94
N ALA A 223 10.42 37.65 -3.01
CA ALA A 223 9.27 38.49 -3.33
C ALA A 223 9.63 39.68 -4.25
N LEU A 224 10.89 40.13 -4.23
CA LEU A 224 11.38 41.20 -5.11
C LEU A 224 11.73 40.67 -6.52
N ILE A 225 12.23 39.44 -6.61
CA ILE A 225 12.77 38.85 -7.84
C ILE A 225 11.66 38.18 -8.66
N ALA A 226 10.82 37.39 -7.99
CA ALA A 226 9.79 36.58 -8.62
C ALA A 226 8.46 36.73 -7.86
N PRO A 227 7.83 37.92 -7.91
CA PRO A 227 6.60 38.20 -7.15
C PRO A 227 5.44 37.29 -7.55
N ASN A 228 5.32 36.91 -8.84
CA ASN A 228 4.22 36.06 -9.28
C ASN A 228 4.42 34.59 -8.85
N LEU A 229 5.65 34.06 -8.91
CA LEU A 229 5.96 32.72 -8.42
C LEU A 229 5.74 32.61 -6.90
N VAL A 230 6.15 33.63 -6.14
CA VAL A 230 5.91 33.70 -4.69
C VAL A 230 4.41 33.73 -4.38
N ALA A 231 3.62 34.48 -5.16
CA ALA A 231 2.17 34.48 -5.01
C ALA A 231 1.52 33.11 -5.29
N LEU A 232 2.12 32.28 -6.17
CA LEU A 232 1.61 30.96 -6.54
C LEU A 232 2.04 29.84 -5.57
N LEU A 233 3.33 29.79 -5.21
CA LEU A 233 3.93 28.68 -4.46
C LEU A 233 4.37 29.04 -3.03
N GLY A 234 4.53 30.34 -2.74
CA GLY A 234 5.19 30.83 -1.55
C GLY A 234 6.70 31.04 -1.73
N ALA A 235 7.31 31.79 -0.80
CA ALA A 235 8.72 32.19 -0.88
C ALA A 235 9.70 31.01 -0.79
N ALA A 236 9.50 30.10 0.17
CA ALA A 236 10.41 28.97 0.43
C ALA A 236 10.53 28.02 -0.77
N THR A 237 9.39 27.55 -1.29
CA THR A 237 9.33 26.60 -2.43
C THR A 237 9.81 27.25 -3.73
N THR A 238 9.56 28.55 -3.91
CA THR A 238 10.09 29.33 -5.04
C THR A 238 11.60 29.45 -4.96
N ALA A 239 12.15 29.76 -3.77
CA ALA A 239 13.59 29.80 -3.54
C ALA A 239 14.26 28.47 -3.85
N HIS A 240 13.68 27.35 -3.41
CA HIS A 240 14.19 26.02 -3.74
C HIS A 240 14.19 25.72 -5.24
N LEU A 241 13.11 26.07 -5.96
CA LEU A 241 13.03 25.85 -7.41
C LEU A 241 14.00 26.71 -8.20
N VAL A 242 14.11 28.01 -7.86
CA VAL A 242 15.01 28.95 -8.53
C VAL A 242 16.47 28.57 -8.24
N SER A 243 16.79 28.20 -6.99
CA SER A 243 18.13 27.77 -6.60
C SER A 243 18.54 26.50 -7.35
N GLN A 244 17.68 25.48 -7.39
CA GLN A 244 17.99 24.22 -8.07
C GLN A 244 18.09 24.38 -9.58
N ALA A 245 17.34 25.31 -10.16
CA ALA A 245 17.44 25.63 -11.59
C ALA A 245 18.68 26.48 -11.93
N GLY A 246 19.39 27.04 -10.95
CA GLY A 246 20.52 27.95 -11.18
C GLY A 246 20.10 29.38 -11.54
N GLY A 247 18.89 29.79 -11.15
CA GLY A 247 18.34 31.13 -11.35
C GLY A 247 17.00 31.16 -12.09
N LEU A 248 16.43 32.36 -12.19
CA LEU A 248 15.10 32.57 -12.80
C LEU A 248 15.09 32.36 -14.32
N SER A 249 16.15 32.79 -15.01
CA SER A 249 16.26 32.64 -16.47
C SER A 249 16.33 31.16 -16.90
N PRO A 250 17.20 30.31 -16.33
CA PRO A 250 17.17 28.87 -16.58
C PRO A 250 15.80 28.25 -16.28
N LEU A 251 15.18 28.59 -15.14
CA LEU A 251 13.87 28.07 -14.76
C LEU A 251 12.78 28.39 -15.79
N ALA A 252 12.79 29.60 -16.37
CA ALA A 252 11.84 30.00 -17.41
C ALA A 252 12.01 29.21 -18.72
N THR A 253 13.25 28.79 -19.05
CA THR A 253 13.53 27.96 -20.23
C THR A 253 13.16 26.49 -20.04
N MET A 254 13.14 25.99 -18.80
CA MET A 254 12.82 24.61 -18.50
C MET A 254 11.37 24.25 -18.90
N PRO A 255 11.14 23.05 -19.46
CA PRO A 255 9.79 22.54 -19.71
C PRO A 255 9.12 22.11 -18.40
N SER A 256 7.78 22.03 -18.41
CA SER A 256 6.99 21.71 -17.20
C SER A 256 7.24 20.30 -16.65
N CYS A 257 7.64 19.34 -17.50
CA CYS A 257 7.99 17.99 -17.06
C CYS A 257 9.26 17.98 -16.19
N ASN A 258 10.27 18.78 -16.57
CA ASN A 258 11.52 18.90 -15.81
C ASN A 258 11.26 19.65 -14.50
N VAL A 259 10.47 20.74 -14.55
CA VAL A 259 10.10 21.50 -13.35
C VAL A 259 9.31 20.65 -12.33
N GLN A 260 8.52 19.67 -12.77
CA GLN A 260 7.84 18.74 -11.87
C GLN A 260 8.81 17.88 -11.06
N VAL A 261 9.95 17.49 -11.64
CA VAL A 261 10.92 16.58 -11.04
C VAL A 261 12.07 17.29 -10.32
N LEU A 262 12.15 18.63 -10.39
CA LEU A 262 13.15 19.41 -9.66
C LEU A 262 13.09 19.13 -8.14
N GLY A 263 14.24 18.82 -7.54
CA GLY A 263 14.34 18.45 -6.13
C GLY A 263 14.07 16.97 -5.83
N LYS A 264 13.92 16.13 -6.86
CA LYS A 264 13.85 14.67 -6.68
C LYS A 264 15.19 14.16 -6.16
N THR A 265 15.19 13.58 -4.97
CA THR A 265 16.39 12.95 -4.40
C THR A 265 16.66 11.60 -5.06
N LYS A 266 17.92 11.29 -5.38
CA LYS A 266 18.35 9.94 -5.75
C LYS A 266 18.04 8.99 -4.58
N LYS A 267 17.23 7.95 -4.82
CA LYS A 267 16.91 6.92 -3.83
C LYS A 267 17.21 5.56 -4.43
N ASN A 268 18.04 4.77 -3.75
CA ASN A 268 18.34 3.40 -4.16
C ASN A 268 17.20 2.48 -3.70
N LEU A 269 16.89 1.45 -4.51
CA LEU A 269 16.02 0.35 -4.11
C LEU A 269 16.76 -0.52 -3.07
N ILE A 270 16.91 -0.01 -1.86
CA ILE A 270 17.54 -0.72 -0.75
C ILE A 270 16.45 -0.97 0.28
N GLY A 271 15.95 -2.21 0.31
CA GLY A 271 14.87 -2.65 1.18
C GLY A 271 13.81 -3.48 0.44
N PHE A 272 12.94 -4.14 1.20
CA PHE A 272 11.87 -5.02 0.69
C PHE A 272 10.65 -4.27 0.12
N SER A 273 10.66 -2.93 0.11
CA SER A 273 9.51 -2.12 -0.29
C SER A 273 9.57 -1.70 -1.76
N SER A 274 8.63 -2.19 -2.58
CA SER A 274 8.38 -1.68 -3.94
C SER A 274 7.60 -0.37 -3.98
N VAL A 275 7.06 0.08 -2.84
CA VAL A 275 6.17 1.24 -2.69
C VAL A 275 6.93 2.55 -2.43
N SER A 276 8.22 2.51 -2.06
CA SER A 276 8.97 3.72 -1.64
C SER A 276 9.55 4.54 -2.80
N THR A 277 9.52 4.04 -4.03
CA THR A 277 10.02 4.77 -5.21
C THR A 277 8.86 5.33 -6.01
N ASN A 278 8.25 6.41 -5.50
CA ASN A 278 7.33 7.16 -6.34
C ASN A 278 8.14 8.03 -7.31
N PRO A 279 8.09 7.75 -8.63
CA PRO A 279 8.79 8.56 -9.61
C PRO A 279 8.16 9.96 -9.67
N HIS A 280 8.95 10.96 -10.07
CA HIS A 280 8.50 12.33 -10.30
C HIS A 280 8.02 13.11 -9.05
N HIS A 281 8.57 12.80 -7.87
CA HIS A 281 8.34 13.57 -6.65
C HIS A 281 9.48 14.57 -6.42
N GLY A 282 9.25 15.82 -6.83
CA GLY A 282 10.13 16.96 -6.56
C GLY A 282 9.56 17.94 -5.52
N PHE A 283 10.11 19.15 -5.43
CA PHE A 283 9.64 20.19 -4.51
C PHE A 283 8.15 20.52 -4.68
N ILE A 284 7.66 20.52 -5.92
CA ILE A 284 6.25 20.77 -6.25
C ILE A 284 5.32 19.70 -5.66
N TYR A 285 5.79 18.45 -5.56
CA TYR A 285 5.00 17.38 -4.97
C TYR A 285 4.78 17.62 -3.47
N PHE A 286 5.79 18.11 -2.76
CA PHE A 286 5.72 18.41 -1.32
C PHE A 286 5.02 19.73 -0.99
N HIS A 287 4.62 20.49 -2.00
CA HIS A 287 3.87 21.73 -1.81
C HIS A 287 2.53 21.47 -1.08
N PRO A 288 2.11 22.32 -0.11
CA PRO A 288 0.89 22.12 0.68
C PRO A 288 -0.37 21.89 -0.16
N LEU A 289 -0.55 22.63 -1.27
CA LEU A 289 -1.70 22.46 -2.18
C LEU A 289 -1.77 21.06 -2.81
N VAL A 290 -0.63 20.45 -3.11
CA VAL A 290 -0.57 19.09 -3.68
C VAL A 290 -0.72 18.06 -2.57
N GLN A 291 -0.11 18.29 -1.41
CA GLN A 291 -0.21 17.37 -0.26
C GLN A 291 -1.63 17.28 0.32
N ALA A 292 -2.42 18.34 0.19
CA ALA A 292 -3.83 18.35 0.57
C ALA A 292 -4.73 17.45 -0.31
N MET A 293 -4.26 17.06 -1.50
CA MET A 293 -5.03 16.19 -2.42
C MET A 293 -4.95 14.71 -2.02
N PRO A 294 -5.98 13.88 -2.32
CA PRO A 294 -5.90 12.43 -2.17
C PRO A 294 -4.73 11.81 -2.94
N PRO A 295 -4.10 10.72 -2.46
CA PRO A 295 -2.88 10.16 -3.03
C PRO A 295 -2.97 9.86 -4.52
N ASP A 296 -4.12 9.38 -5.00
CA ASP A 296 -4.37 9.06 -6.42
C ASP A 296 -4.33 10.31 -7.33
N LEU A 297 -4.68 11.48 -6.78
CA LEU A 297 -4.73 12.73 -7.51
C LEU A 297 -3.47 13.58 -7.34
N LYS A 298 -2.59 13.29 -6.37
CA LYS A 298 -1.38 14.07 -6.08
C LYS A 298 -0.49 14.24 -7.31
N ASN A 299 -0.26 13.17 -8.07
CA ASN A 299 0.59 13.24 -9.28
C ASN A 299 -0.02 14.11 -10.39
N LYS A 300 -1.34 14.02 -10.58
CA LYS A 300 -2.06 14.86 -11.54
C LYS A 300 -2.05 16.33 -11.11
N ALA A 301 -2.25 16.58 -9.81
CA ALA A 301 -2.15 17.91 -9.22
C ALA A 301 -0.74 18.51 -9.35
N ALA A 302 0.31 17.74 -9.07
CA ALA A 302 1.70 18.16 -9.25
C ALA A 302 2.01 18.55 -10.71
N LYS A 303 1.54 17.76 -11.69
CA LYS A 303 1.72 18.07 -13.11
C LYS A 303 1.02 19.37 -13.52
N ILE A 304 -0.21 19.58 -13.05
CA ILE A 304 -0.98 20.82 -13.31
C ILE A 304 -0.27 22.02 -12.68
N LEU A 305 0.18 21.89 -11.43
CA LEU A 305 0.88 22.95 -10.72
C LEU A 305 2.21 23.28 -11.41
N ALA A 306 3.02 22.28 -11.76
CA ALA A 306 4.28 22.48 -12.50
C ALA A 306 4.07 23.21 -13.84
N ALA A 307 3.00 22.90 -14.56
CA ALA A 307 2.66 23.62 -15.80
C ALA A 307 2.27 25.09 -15.58
N LYS A 308 1.69 25.44 -14.43
CA LYS A 308 1.40 26.84 -14.09
C LYS A 308 2.64 27.57 -13.58
N VAL A 309 3.46 26.89 -12.80
CA VAL A 309 4.75 27.39 -12.31
C VAL A 309 5.66 27.78 -13.48
N THR A 310 5.77 26.96 -14.54
CA THR A 310 6.59 27.33 -15.70
C THR A 310 6.08 28.56 -16.45
N LEU A 311 4.76 28.73 -16.58
CA LEU A 311 4.18 29.92 -17.20
C LEU A 311 4.47 31.16 -16.36
N VAL A 312 4.30 31.06 -15.05
CA VAL A 312 4.55 32.17 -14.12
C VAL A 312 6.04 32.52 -14.06
N ALA A 313 6.93 31.52 -14.05
CA ALA A 313 8.37 31.73 -14.12
C ALA A 313 8.79 32.50 -15.37
N ARG A 314 8.15 32.26 -16.53
CA ARG A 314 8.41 33.00 -17.77
C ARG A 314 7.95 34.46 -17.69
N ILE A 315 6.82 34.72 -17.04
CA ILE A 315 6.32 36.09 -16.80
C ILE A 315 7.27 36.84 -15.86
N ASP A 316 7.71 36.19 -14.78
CA ASP A 316 8.66 36.79 -13.83
C ASP A 316 10.01 37.05 -14.48
N ALA A 317 10.51 36.16 -15.35
CA ALA A 317 11.76 36.35 -16.09
C ALA A 317 11.71 37.53 -17.09
N GLN A 318 10.51 37.90 -17.56
CA GLN A 318 10.29 39.05 -18.44
C GLN A 318 9.92 40.34 -17.67
N HIS A 319 9.74 40.24 -16.35
CA HIS A 319 9.37 41.34 -15.45
C HIS A 319 8.10 42.12 -15.87
N GLU A 320 7.15 41.48 -16.57
CA GLU A 320 5.93 42.16 -17.08
C GLU A 320 4.91 42.52 -15.98
N SER A 321 4.86 41.73 -14.89
CA SER A 321 3.89 41.88 -13.79
C SER A 321 4.59 41.98 -12.43
N PRO A 322 5.06 43.16 -12.01
CA PRO A 322 5.78 43.32 -10.73
C PRO A 322 4.86 43.23 -9.49
N ASN A 323 3.53 43.35 -9.67
CA ASN A 323 2.56 43.40 -8.58
C ASN A 323 2.10 42.00 -8.09
N GLY A 324 2.54 40.91 -8.71
CA GLY A 324 2.13 39.54 -8.33
C GLY A 324 0.71 39.13 -8.78
N GLU A 325 -0.02 40.01 -9.48
CA GLU A 325 -1.42 39.80 -9.88
C GLU A 325 -1.61 38.53 -10.72
N LYS A 326 -0.73 38.29 -11.70
CA LYS A 326 -0.78 37.08 -12.54
C LYS A 326 -0.57 35.81 -11.73
N GLY A 327 0.30 35.84 -10.71
CA GLY A 327 0.49 34.71 -9.80
C GLY A 327 -0.79 34.36 -9.04
N ALA A 328 -1.50 35.38 -8.53
CA ALA A 328 -2.77 35.20 -7.83
C ALA A 328 -3.88 34.66 -8.75
N ASP A 329 -3.97 35.15 -9.99
CA ASP A 329 -4.91 34.63 -11.00
C ASP A 329 -4.69 33.14 -11.27
N PHE A 330 -3.42 32.74 -11.47
CA PHE A 330 -3.09 31.33 -11.71
C PHE A 330 -3.34 30.47 -10.48
N LEU A 331 -3.11 30.99 -9.27
CA LEU A 331 -3.44 30.28 -8.03
C LEU A 331 -4.95 30.01 -7.94
N ALA A 332 -5.79 31.00 -8.25
CA ALA A 332 -7.24 30.82 -8.29
C ALA A 332 -7.66 29.76 -9.32
N LEU A 333 -7.04 29.76 -10.51
CA LEU A 333 -7.29 28.73 -11.53
C LEU A 333 -6.88 27.32 -11.07
N VAL A 334 -5.75 27.20 -10.37
CA VAL A 334 -5.29 25.91 -9.80
C VAL A 334 -6.28 25.42 -8.75
N ASN A 335 -6.70 26.28 -7.83
CA ASN A 335 -7.65 25.92 -6.77
C ASN A 335 -9.00 25.46 -7.37
N ASN A 336 -9.56 26.22 -8.31
CA ASN A 336 -10.80 25.83 -9.01
C ASN A 336 -10.67 24.47 -9.72
N LYS A 337 -9.50 24.19 -10.30
CA LYS A 337 -9.24 22.89 -10.95
C LYS A 337 -9.13 21.76 -9.93
N PHE A 338 -8.52 22.02 -8.78
CA PHE A 338 -8.35 21.03 -7.72
C PHE A 338 -9.70 20.69 -7.08
N GLU A 339 -10.52 21.70 -6.77
CA GLU A 339 -11.89 21.50 -6.31
C GLU A 339 -12.71 20.66 -7.29
N LYS A 340 -12.68 21.01 -8.59
CA LYS A 340 -13.37 20.24 -9.64
C LYS A 340 -12.88 18.78 -9.76
N MET A 341 -11.64 18.48 -9.40
CA MET A 341 -11.15 17.10 -9.38
C MET A 341 -11.61 16.31 -8.16
N LEU A 342 -11.95 16.99 -7.06
CA LEU A 342 -12.49 16.38 -5.85
C LEU A 342 -13.99 16.12 -5.96
N GLU A 343 -14.68 16.83 -6.85
CA GLU A 343 -16.09 16.58 -7.15
C GLU A 343 -16.31 15.17 -7.72
N PRO A 344 -17.14 14.33 -7.08
CA PRO A 344 -17.46 13.02 -7.63
C PRO A 344 -18.29 13.18 -8.92
N PRO A 345 -18.15 12.25 -9.89
CA PRO A 345 -18.98 12.29 -11.08
C PRO A 345 -20.46 12.17 -10.69
N PRO A 346 -21.37 12.86 -11.42
CA PRO A 346 -22.79 12.71 -11.17
C PRO A 346 -23.20 11.24 -11.35
N VAL A 347 -24.08 10.75 -10.48
CA VAL A 347 -24.54 9.35 -10.52
C VAL A 347 -25.21 9.10 -11.88
N LYS A 348 -24.61 8.22 -12.69
CA LYS A 348 -25.20 7.78 -13.96
C LYS A 348 -26.53 7.08 -13.65
N ALA A 349 -27.63 7.53 -14.27
CA ALA A 349 -28.92 6.88 -14.09
C ALA A 349 -28.85 5.43 -14.59
N ASN A 350 -29.54 4.52 -13.89
CA ASN A 350 -29.61 3.11 -14.31
C ASN A 350 -30.22 3.03 -15.71
N LYS A 351 -29.38 2.73 -16.72
CA LYS A 351 -29.84 2.52 -18.09
C LYS A 351 -30.76 1.30 -18.11
N ALA A 352 -32.05 1.53 -18.35
CA ALA A 352 -33.00 0.45 -18.48
C ALA A 352 -32.55 -0.50 -19.61
N LEU A 353 -32.62 -1.80 -19.36
CA LEU A 353 -32.36 -2.79 -20.39
C LEU A 353 -33.27 -2.50 -21.60
N PRO A 354 -32.76 -2.68 -22.84
CA PRO A 354 -33.61 -2.57 -24.01
C PRO A 354 -34.78 -3.54 -23.86
N LYS A 355 -35.97 -3.13 -24.26
CA LYS A 355 -37.16 -3.98 -24.22
C LYS A 355 -36.86 -5.32 -24.91
N PRO A 356 -37.17 -6.48 -24.30
CA PRO A 356 -37.01 -7.79 -24.93
C PRO A 356 -37.95 -7.92 -26.13
N LEU A 357 -37.54 -7.36 -27.26
CA LEU A 357 -38.22 -7.46 -28.53
C LEU A 357 -37.44 -8.47 -29.36
N ASP A 358 -38.08 -9.61 -29.67
CA ASP A 358 -37.55 -10.59 -30.61
C ASP A 358 -37.58 -10.01 -32.04
N LYS A 359 -36.61 -9.14 -32.34
CA LYS A 359 -36.42 -8.64 -33.71
C LYS A 359 -35.92 -9.79 -34.58
N ALA A 360 -36.49 -9.92 -35.78
CA ALA A 360 -35.98 -10.85 -36.77
C ALA A 360 -34.47 -10.61 -37.01
N SER A 361 -33.67 -11.68 -36.94
CA SER A 361 -32.22 -11.56 -37.09
C SER A 361 -31.84 -11.02 -38.48
N LYS A 362 -30.91 -10.06 -38.52
CA LYS A 362 -30.38 -9.54 -39.79
C LYS A 362 -29.62 -10.66 -40.52
N LYS A 363 -30.17 -11.15 -41.64
CA LYS A 363 -29.54 -12.19 -42.49
C LYS A 363 -28.47 -11.59 -43.41
N ARG A 364 -27.37 -11.09 -42.84
CA ARG A 364 -26.21 -10.59 -43.61
C ARG A 364 -25.23 -11.74 -43.91
N GLY A 365 -24.90 -11.91 -45.20
CA GLY A 365 -24.05 -12.99 -45.73
C GLY A 365 -22.60 -12.60 -46.07
N GLY A 366 -22.16 -11.40 -45.72
CA GLY A 366 -20.84 -10.87 -46.10
C GLY A 366 -19.65 -11.65 -45.52
N ARG A 367 -18.48 -11.53 -46.17
CA ARG A 367 -17.23 -12.24 -45.78
C ARG A 367 -16.81 -11.98 -44.33
N ARG A 368 -16.94 -10.74 -43.83
CA ARG A 368 -16.63 -10.35 -42.44
C ARG A 368 -17.59 -11.03 -41.45
N MET A 369 -18.89 -10.99 -41.73
CA MET A 369 -19.92 -11.64 -40.91
C MET A 369 -19.78 -13.16 -40.89
N ARG A 370 -19.43 -13.79 -42.02
CA ARG A 370 -19.16 -15.23 -42.08
C ARG A 370 -17.94 -15.60 -41.23
N LYS A 371 -16.84 -14.85 -41.33
CA LYS A 371 -15.65 -15.05 -40.46
C LYS A 371 -15.96 -14.86 -38.97
N MET A 372 -16.81 -13.89 -38.61
CA MET A 372 -17.22 -13.67 -37.22
C MET A 372 -18.11 -14.80 -36.69
N LYS A 373 -19.08 -15.26 -37.50
CA LYS A 373 -19.92 -16.43 -37.19
C LYS A 373 -19.11 -17.72 -37.08
N GLU A 374 -18.09 -17.91 -37.92
CA GLU A 374 -17.15 -19.03 -37.82
C GLU A 374 -16.32 -18.98 -36.54
N ARG A 375 -15.96 -17.78 -36.05
CA ARG A 375 -15.18 -17.60 -34.81
C ARG A 375 -16.01 -17.92 -33.56
N LEU A 376 -17.28 -17.52 -33.53
CA LEU A 376 -18.19 -17.73 -32.39
C LEU A 376 -18.94 -19.06 -32.47
N GLY A 377 -19.00 -19.67 -33.65
CA GLY A 377 -19.68 -20.92 -33.89
C GLY A 377 -18.94 -22.12 -33.29
N MET A 378 -19.69 -23.16 -32.97
CA MET A 378 -19.10 -24.45 -32.58
C MET A 378 -18.27 -25.01 -33.74
N THR A 379 -17.04 -25.46 -33.45
CA THR A 379 -16.19 -26.15 -34.42
C THR A 379 -16.81 -27.47 -34.84
N ASP A 380 -16.45 -27.97 -36.03
CA ASP A 380 -16.96 -29.26 -36.48
C ASP A 380 -16.50 -30.42 -35.60
N LEU A 381 -15.31 -30.30 -34.99
CA LEU A 381 -14.83 -31.24 -33.95
C LEU A 381 -15.69 -31.17 -32.69
N ARG A 382 -16.13 -29.98 -32.25
CA ARG A 382 -17.04 -29.89 -31.09
C ARG A 382 -18.44 -30.37 -31.46
N LYS A 383 -18.89 -30.18 -32.71
CA LYS A 383 -20.16 -30.73 -33.20
C LYS A 383 -20.15 -32.26 -33.25
N SER A 384 -19.03 -32.90 -33.63
CA SER A 384 -18.92 -34.37 -33.57
C SER A 384 -18.74 -34.88 -32.15
N ALA A 385 -18.08 -34.13 -31.26
CA ALA A 385 -18.02 -34.46 -29.82
C ALA A 385 -19.41 -34.44 -29.18
N ASN A 386 -20.26 -33.49 -29.58
CA ASN A 386 -21.64 -33.40 -29.09
C ASN A 386 -22.59 -34.46 -29.71
N ARG A 387 -22.11 -35.31 -30.62
CA ARG A 387 -22.90 -36.43 -31.18
C ARG A 387 -22.54 -37.71 -30.45
N MET A 388 -23.56 -38.45 -30.05
CA MET A 388 -23.44 -39.74 -29.37
C MET A 388 -23.92 -40.86 -30.30
N ASN A 389 -23.20 -41.99 -30.34
CA ASN A 389 -23.68 -43.20 -30.98
C ASN A 389 -24.72 -43.86 -30.08
N PHE A 390 -25.89 -44.16 -30.65
CA PHE A 390 -26.94 -44.84 -29.90
C PHE A 390 -26.57 -46.33 -29.75
N GLY A 391 -26.52 -46.82 -28.51
CA GLY A 391 -26.25 -48.23 -28.21
C GLY A 391 -24.78 -48.60 -28.01
N GLU A 392 -23.85 -47.65 -28.18
CA GLU A 392 -22.43 -47.83 -27.90
C GLU A 392 -22.03 -46.98 -26.67
N LEU A 393 -21.22 -47.54 -25.77
CA LEU A 393 -20.67 -46.77 -24.65
C LEU A 393 -19.60 -45.81 -25.19
N ALA A 394 -19.73 -44.53 -24.86
CA ALA A 394 -18.74 -43.52 -25.23
C ALA A 394 -17.48 -43.67 -24.36
N GLU A 395 -16.33 -43.31 -24.93
CA GLU A 395 -15.07 -43.27 -24.19
C GLU A 395 -14.89 -41.91 -23.53
N ASP A 396 -14.85 -41.91 -22.20
CA ASP A 396 -14.51 -40.75 -21.39
C ASP A 396 -12.99 -40.55 -21.36
N VAL A 397 -12.54 -39.33 -21.63
CA VAL A 397 -11.17 -38.92 -21.32
C VAL A 397 -11.18 -38.15 -20.00
N MET A 398 -10.48 -38.72 -19.02
CA MET A 398 -10.31 -38.14 -17.70
C MET A 398 -9.15 -37.15 -17.73
N GLN A 399 -9.43 -35.87 -17.47
CA GLN A 399 -8.39 -34.88 -17.18
C GLN A 399 -8.56 -34.41 -15.73
N GLU A 400 -7.56 -34.72 -14.90
CA GLU A 400 -7.52 -34.46 -13.46
C GLU A 400 -8.72 -35.05 -12.69
N HIS A 401 -9.87 -34.36 -12.69
CA HIS A 401 -11.10 -34.74 -11.98
C HIS A 401 -12.39 -34.58 -12.79
N MET A 402 -12.33 -34.10 -14.04
CA MET A 402 -13.50 -34.04 -14.93
C MET A 402 -13.31 -34.97 -16.13
N GLY A 403 -14.24 -35.89 -16.29
CA GLY A 403 -14.37 -36.71 -17.49
C GLY A 403 -15.07 -35.91 -18.59
N PHE A 404 -14.49 -35.90 -19.79
CA PHE A 404 -15.16 -35.38 -20.97
C PHE A 404 -15.37 -36.49 -21.98
N ASP A 405 -16.64 -36.65 -22.37
CA ASP A 405 -17.06 -37.54 -23.43
C ASP A 405 -16.53 -37.05 -24.79
N ILE A 406 -15.88 -37.95 -25.52
CA ILE A 406 -15.33 -37.66 -26.85
C ILE A 406 -16.38 -37.90 -27.96
N GLY A 407 -17.54 -38.49 -27.63
CA GLY A 407 -18.64 -38.73 -28.55
C GLY A 407 -18.19 -39.41 -29.85
N GLN A 408 -18.67 -38.92 -30.99
CA GLN A 408 -18.31 -39.44 -32.32
C GLN A 408 -16.96 -38.91 -32.87
N VAL A 409 -16.12 -38.20 -32.10
CA VAL A 409 -14.84 -37.70 -32.62
C VAL A 409 -13.88 -38.85 -33.02
N LYS A 410 -14.07 -40.04 -32.45
CA LYS A 410 -13.26 -41.24 -32.73
C LYS A 410 -13.81 -42.17 -33.82
N THR A 411 -14.98 -41.91 -34.43
CA THR A 411 -15.64 -42.83 -35.39
C THR A 411 -15.00 -42.85 -36.78
N GLY A 412 -13.71 -43.16 -36.87
CA GLY A 412 -13.05 -43.67 -38.06
C GLY A 412 -12.35 -44.98 -37.71
N ASN A 413 -12.31 -45.95 -38.62
CA ASN A 413 -11.65 -47.25 -38.42
C ASN A 413 -10.19 -47.09 -37.95
N VAL A 414 -9.95 -47.10 -36.65
CA VAL A 414 -8.60 -47.03 -36.08
C VAL A 414 -8.55 -47.88 -34.81
N THR A 415 -8.12 -49.12 -34.99
CA THR A 415 -7.63 -50.06 -33.95
C THR A 415 -6.37 -49.58 -33.21
N GLY A 416 -6.13 -48.27 -33.15
CA GLY A 416 -4.99 -47.65 -32.48
C GLY A 416 -5.46 -46.36 -31.84
N GLY A 417 -5.33 -46.26 -30.50
CA GLY A 417 -5.87 -45.20 -29.64
C GLY A 417 -5.35 -43.77 -29.86
N ARG A 418 -5.03 -43.37 -31.09
CA ARG A 418 -4.71 -41.99 -31.48
C ARG A 418 -5.83 -41.44 -32.34
N ILE A 419 -6.43 -40.35 -31.87
CA ILE A 419 -7.27 -39.46 -32.68
C ILE A 419 -6.39 -38.99 -33.84
N ARG A 420 -6.67 -39.42 -35.08
CA ARG A 420 -5.95 -38.89 -36.24
C ARG A 420 -6.20 -37.40 -36.29
N THR A 421 -5.16 -36.61 -36.02
CA THR A 421 -4.97 -35.19 -36.34
C THR A 421 -6.19 -34.53 -36.97
N ALA A 422 -7.24 -34.27 -36.19
CA ALA A 422 -8.24 -33.32 -36.63
C ALA A 422 -7.50 -31.98 -36.63
N ALA A 423 -7.30 -31.41 -37.81
CA ALA A 423 -6.57 -30.15 -37.96
C ALA A 423 -7.19 -29.14 -36.98
N VAL A 424 -6.41 -28.72 -35.97
CA VAL A 424 -6.85 -27.70 -35.00
C VAL A 424 -7.26 -26.49 -35.82
N ASP A 425 -8.54 -26.12 -35.75
CA ASP A 425 -9.05 -25.03 -36.55
C ASP A 425 -8.33 -23.74 -36.12
N GLN A 426 -7.46 -23.23 -36.99
CA GLN A 426 -6.68 -22.00 -36.77
C GLN A 426 -7.58 -20.81 -36.42
N LYS A 427 -8.87 -20.88 -36.77
CA LYS A 427 -9.89 -19.86 -36.46
C LYS A 427 -10.27 -19.80 -34.98
N THR A 428 -10.09 -20.89 -34.23
CA THR A 428 -10.40 -20.98 -32.80
C THR A 428 -9.22 -20.76 -31.87
N ARG A 429 -8.02 -20.52 -32.44
CA ARG A 429 -6.85 -20.14 -31.66
C ARG A 429 -7.15 -18.83 -30.91
N ALA A 430 -7.00 -18.85 -29.59
CA ALA A 430 -7.15 -17.66 -28.76
C ALA A 430 -6.22 -16.55 -29.29
N ARG A 431 -6.80 -15.40 -29.62
CA ARG A 431 -6.06 -14.21 -30.04
C ARG A 431 -6.08 -13.22 -28.89
N MET A 432 -4.95 -12.56 -28.67
CA MET A 432 -4.87 -11.47 -27.70
C MET A 432 -5.72 -10.29 -28.17
N SER A 433 -6.29 -9.55 -27.22
CA SER A 433 -6.95 -8.26 -27.50
C SER A 433 -5.95 -7.31 -28.15
N GLN A 434 -6.42 -6.41 -29.02
CA GLN A 434 -5.58 -5.37 -29.60
C GLN A 434 -4.87 -4.53 -28.52
N LYS A 435 -5.54 -4.28 -27.38
CA LYS A 435 -4.95 -3.60 -26.22
C LYS A 435 -3.79 -4.40 -25.62
N MET A 436 -3.98 -5.71 -25.43
CA MET A 436 -2.96 -6.61 -24.89
C MET A 436 -1.79 -6.81 -25.87
N MET A 437 -2.07 -6.88 -27.18
CA MET A 437 -1.03 -6.95 -28.22
C MET A 437 -0.17 -5.70 -28.21
N ARG A 438 -0.78 -4.50 -28.20
CA ARG A 438 -0.06 -3.23 -28.09
C ARG A 438 0.77 -3.14 -26.81
N GLN A 439 0.22 -3.61 -25.68
CA GLN A 439 0.95 -3.63 -24.41
C GLN A 439 2.15 -4.59 -24.45
N MET A 440 1.99 -5.77 -25.04
CA MET A 440 3.08 -6.74 -25.20
C MET A 440 4.14 -6.25 -26.19
N GLU A 441 3.74 -5.57 -27.26
CA GLU A 441 4.66 -4.98 -28.24
C GLU A 441 5.49 -3.85 -27.61
N LYS A 442 4.87 -3.00 -26.79
CA LYS A 442 5.58 -1.99 -25.98
C LYS A 442 6.59 -2.64 -25.02
N GLN A 443 6.23 -3.74 -24.36
CA GLN A 443 7.16 -4.47 -23.49
C GLN A 443 8.32 -5.10 -24.25
N LYS A 444 8.08 -5.59 -25.47
CA LYS A 444 9.12 -6.16 -26.34
C LYS A 444 10.07 -5.11 -26.92
N ALA A 445 9.55 -3.94 -27.29
CA ALA A 445 10.36 -2.82 -27.76
C ALA A 445 11.35 -2.33 -26.68
N ASN A 446 10.96 -2.44 -25.41
CA ASN A 446 11.77 -2.03 -24.26
C ASN A 446 12.56 -3.19 -23.61
N GLY A 447 12.48 -4.41 -24.17
CA GLY A 447 13.05 -5.62 -23.60
C GLY A 447 14.43 -5.97 -24.12
N GLY A 448 15.47 -5.27 -23.65
CA GLY A 448 16.87 -5.65 -23.85
C GLY A 448 17.39 -6.59 -22.74
N LEU A 449 18.31 -7.50 -23.08
CA LEU A 449 18.94 -8.43 -22.14
C LEU A 449 19.82 -7.73 -21.10
N THR A 450 19.86 -8.35 -19.93
CA THR A 450 20.29 -7.90 -18.60
C THR A 450 21.80 -7.70 -18.38
N SER A 451 22.56 -7.16 -19.33
CA SER A 451 23.98 -6.78 -19.12
C SER A 451 24.25 -5.27 -19.23
N ILE A 452 23.21 -4.47 -19.42
CA ILE A 452 23.31 -3.05 -19.72
C ILE A 452 22.56 -2.26 -18.63
N ARG A 453 23.06 -2.28 -17.40
CA ARG A 453 22.54 -1.41 -16.33
C ARG A 453 23.58 -0.47 -15.74
N SER A 454 24.84 -0.55 -16.16
CA SER A 454 25.92 0.35 -15.71
C SER A 454 26.65 1.09 -16.84
N LYS A 455 26.25 0.91 -18.11
CA LYS A 455 26.84 1.63 -19.26
C LYS A 455 25.79 1.80 -20.35
N MET A 456 25.05 2.90 -20.32
CA MET A 456 24.35 3.38 -21.51
C MET A 456 24.78 4.82 -21.75
N ALA A 457 25.73 5.01 -22.65
CA ALA A 457 26.08 6.31 -23.18
C ALA A 457 25.28 6.53 -24.47
N GLY A 458 24.36 7.50 -24.44
CA GLY A 458 23.40 7.83 -25.49
C GLY A 458 23.95 8.46 -26.77
N THR A 459 24.94 7.86 -27.42
CA THR A 459 25.22 8.11 -28.86
C THR A 459 25.49 6.85 -29.69
N ALA A 460 25.45 5.66 -29.08
CA ALA A 460 25.57 4.41 -29.83
C ALA A 460 24.21 4.07 -30.47
N SER A 461 24.03 4.53 -31.70
CA SER A 461 23.08 3.92 -32.64
C SER A 461 23.26 2.40 -32.59
N SER A 462 22.16 1.66 -32.47
CA SER A 462 22.12 0.21 -32.55
C SER A 462 22.75 -0.29 -33.87
N VAL A 463 24.06 -0.53 -33.85
CA VAL A 463 24.80 -1.22 -34.91
C VAL A 463 25.37 -2.49 -34.31
N THR A 464 24.61 -3.58 -34.41
CA THR A 464 25.16 -4.92 -34.27
C THR A 464 26.06 -5.20 -35.48
N PHE A 465 27.37 -5.13 -35.29
CA PHE A 465 28.30 -5.82 -36.20
C PHE A 465 28.19 -7.32 -35.94
N THR A 466 27.53 -8.05 -36.83
CA THR A 466 27.58 -9.52 -36.85
C THR A 466 28.87 -9.94 -37.55
N PRO A 467 29.82 -10.65 -36.90
CA PRO A 467 30.81 -11.38 -37.66
C PRO A 467 30.16 -12.71 -38.11
N VAL A 468 29.96 -12.80 -39.42
CA VAL A 468 29.95 -14.05 -40.21
C VAL A 468 28.65 -14.90 -40.19
N GLN A 469 27.92 -14.74 -41.30
CA GLN A 469 27.25 -15.77 -42.14
C GLN A 469 26.84 -17.10 -41.50
N GLY A 470 25.53 -17.30 -41.41
CA GLY A 470 24.89 -18.62 -41.35
C GLY A 470 23.37 -18.50 -41.28
N LEU A 471 22.69 -18.74 -42.41
CA LEU A 471 21.24 -18.98 -42.42
C LEU A 471 21.00 -20.32 -41.72
N GLU A 472 20.56 -20.29 -40.47
CA GLU A 472 20.03 -21.47 -39.80
C GLU A 472 18.55 -21.26 -39.47
N ILE A 473 17.70 -21.94 -40.24
CA ILE A 473 16.26 -22.01 -40.02
C ILE A 473 16.04 -22.89 -38.79
N ILE A 474 15.79 -22.27 -37.64
CA ILE A 474 15.45 -23.02 -36.43
C ILE A 474 14.00 -23.49 -36.56
N ASN A 475 13.84 -24.80 -36.64
CA ASN A 475 12.56 -25.51 -36.66
C ASN A 475 11.92 -25.44 -35.24
N PRO A 476 10.76 -24.78 -35.06
CA PRO A 476 10.13 -24.61 -33.75
C PRO A 476 9.66 -25.93 -33.09
N ALA A 477 9.69 -27.05 -33.82
CA ALA A 477 9.34 -28.37 -33.29
C ALA A 477 10.47 -29.06 -32.49
N ALA A 478 11.71 -28.55 -32.53
CA ALA A 478 12.83 -29.17 -31.80
C ALA A 478 12.89 -28.80 -30.31
N GLN A 479 12.15 -27.77 -29.88
CA GLN A 479 12.18 -27.29 -28.48
C GLN A 479 11.17 -28.01 -27.58
N GLU A 480 10.18 -28.71 -28.12
CA GLU A 480 9.21 -29.49 -27.34
C GLU A 480 9.75 -30.86 -26.88
N GLN A 481 10.87 -31.34 -27.43
CA GLN A 481 11.44 -32.66 -27.08
C GLN A 481 12.51 -32.64 -25.98
N GLN A 482 12.89 -31.47 -25.45
CA GLN A 482 13.91 -31.35 -24.38
C GLN A 482 13.35 -30.97 -22.99
N GLN A 483 12.03 -30.81 -22.83
CA GLN A 483 11.39 -30.56 -21.53
C GLN A 483 10.64 -31.76 -20.94
N SER A 484 10.88 -32.98 -21.44
CA SER A 484 10.29 -34.21 -20.91
C SER A 484 11.27 -35.12 -20.16
N SER A 485 12.29 -34.57 -19.47
CA SER A 485 13.26 -35.41 -18.74
C SER A 485 14.01 -34.75 -17.57
N SER A 486 13.41 -33.81 -16.81
CA SER A 486 14.10 -33.27 -15.61
C SER A 486 13.22 -32.59 -14.56
N THR A 487 12.04 -33.14 -14.23
CA THR A 487 11.30 -32.74 -13.01
C THR A 487 10.71 -33.94 -12.30
N SER A 488 11.58 -34.72 -11.66
CA SER A 488 11.17 -35.64 -10.59
C SER A 488 12.33 -35.77 -9.61
N ASN A 489 12.36 -34.88 -8.60
CA ASN A 489 13.12 -35.07 -7.36
C ASN A 489 12.59 -34.08 -6.31
N TYR A 490 11.34 -34.25 -5.89
CA TYR A 490 10.91 -33.72 -4.59
C TYR A 490 9.70 -34.44 -3.99
N PHE A 491 9.58 -35.77 -4.10
CA PHE A 491 8.79 -36.58 -3.16
C PHE A 491 9.33 -38.01 -3.15
N SER A 492 9.68 -38.52 -1.96
CA SER A 492 10.24 -39.85 -1.75
C SER A 492 9.16 -40.95 -1.70
N SER A 493 9.58 -42.16 -2.05
CA SER A 493 8.80 -43.37 -2.31
C SER A 493 8.40 -44.19 -1.07
N SER A 494 8.05 -43.54 0.06
CA SER A 494 7.74 -44.26 1.31
C SER A 494 6.46 -43.81 2.05
N GLY A 495 5.55 -43.06 1.41
CA GLY A 495 4.24 -42.72 1.98
C GLY A 495 3.09 -43.46 1.30
N SER A 496 2.70 -44.62 1.83
CA SER A 496 1.52 -45.38 1.38
C SER A 496 0.23 -44.73 1.88
N PHE A 497 -0.72 -44.41 1.00
CA PHE A 497 -2.08 -44.01 1.39
C PHE A 497 -3.02 -45.22 1.39
N VAL A 498 -3.75 -45.40 2.48
CA VAL A 498 -4.80 -46.42 2.65
C VAL A 498 -6.08 -45.92 1.99
N ASN A 499 -6.63 -46.73 1.08
CA ASN A 499 -7.90 -46.52 0.43
C ASN A 499 -9.02 -47.10 1.32
N ILE A 500 -9.99 -46.29 1.75
CA ILE A 500 -11.19 -46.77 2.45
C ILE A 500 -12.34 -46.75 1.44
N ASP A 501 -12.88 -47.93 1.18
CA ASP A 501 -13.98 -48.18 0.26
C ASP A 501 -15.24 -47.35 0.60
N ARG A 502 -15.78 -46.67 -0.41
CA ARG A 502 -17.14 -46.13 -0.35
C ARG A 502 -18.14 -47.25 -0.52
N MET A 503 -18.78 -47.65 0.58
CA MET A 503 -20.00 -48.45 0.50
C MET A 503 -21.22 -47.56 0.24
N THR A 504 -21.95 -47.93 -0.80
CA THR A 504 -23.25 -47.48 -1.26
C THR A 504 -24.35 -47.64 -0.20
N LEU A 505 -25.17 -46.61 0.00
CA LEU A 505 -26.60 -46.81 0.30
C LEU A 505 -27.44 -45.76 -0.46
N LEU A 506 -28.18 -46.29 -1.44
CA LEU A 506 -29.26 -45.69 -2.19
C LEU A 506 -30.55 -45.64 -1.36
N ASN A 507 -31.45 -44.75 -1.79
CA ASN A 507 -32.90 -44.70 -1.57
C ASN A 507 -33.40 -43.96 -0.32
N SER A 508 -33.88 -42.72 -0.49
CA SER A 508 -35.30 -42.46 -0.81
C SER A 508 -35.64 -40.98 -0.58
N PHE A 509 -35.94 -40.26 -1.66
CA PHE A 509 -36.79 -39.07 -1.58
C PHE A 509 -38.24 -39.52 -1.37
N PRO A 510 -39.05 -38.71 -0.69
CA PRO A 510 -40.14 -38.11 -1.44
C PRO A 510 -40.30 -36.60 -1.21
N LYS A 511 -40.69 -35.95 -2.30
CA LYS A 511 -41.21 -34.58 -2.38
C LYS A 511 -42.69 -34.55 -1.93
N ARG A 512 -43.09 -33.36 -1.45
CA ARG A 512 -44.44 -32.74 -1.33
C ARG A 512 -45.33 -33.12 -0.14
N ILE A 513 -45.83 -32.07 0.53
CA ILE A 513 -47.25 -31.60 0.61
C ILE A 513 -47.19 -30.15 1.17
N LEU A 514 -47.54 -29.09 0.43
CA LEU A 514 -48.86 -28.52 0.09
C LEU A 514 -49.55 -27.73 1.23
N THR A 515 -49.62 -26.40 1.03
CA THR A 515 -50.81 -25.49 1.17
C THR A 515 -51.65 -25.44 2.44
N HIS A 516 -51.77 -24.20 2.98
CA HIS A 516 -52.95 -23.42 3.41
C HIS A 516 -52.42 -22.42 4.46
N MET A 517 -52.65 -21.10 4.42
CA MET A 517 -53.87 -20.37 4.13
C MET A 517 -53.61 -19.03 3.43
N ARG A 518 -54.58 -18.65 2.60
CA ARG A 518 -54.76 -17.36 1.98
C ARG A 518 -56.08 -16.81 2.55
N ASN A 519 -56.11 -15.55 2.98
CA ASN A 519 -57.17 -14.53 2.71
C ASN A 519 -57.34 -13.48 3.83
N GLY A 520 -57.53 -12.23 3.38
CA GLY A 520 -57.87 -11.04 4.16
C GLY A 520 -57.12 -9.80 3.65
N PHE A 521 -57.25 -9.41 2.38
CA PHE A 521 -58.12 -8.32 1.90
C PHE A 521 -58.00 -6.97 2.66
N LEU A 522 -57.33 -6.01 1.98
CA LEU A 522 -57.63 -4.57 1.83
C LEU A 522 -58.14 -3.76 3.05
N ALA A 523 -57.41 -2.70 3.44
CA ALA A 523 -57.70 -1.31 3.04
C ALA A 523 -56.86 -0.24 3.80
N PHE A 524 -56.68 0.92 3.13
CA PHE A 524 -56.32 2.28 3.61
C PHE A 524 -54.86 2.66 3.94
N TYR A 525 -54.25 3.44 3.03
CA TYR A 525 -53.34 4.58 3.33
C TYR A 525 -54.19 5.81 3.77
N PRO A 526 -53.63 6.92 4.30
CA PRO A 526 -52.47 7.12 5.18
C PRO A 526 -52.82 7.97 6.44
N CYS A 527 -52.04 7.90 7.52
CA CYS A 527 -51.98 9.04 8.45
C CYS A 527 -50.65 9.12 9.21
N LEU A 528 -50.16 10.35 9.20
CA LEU A 528 -49.02 10.93 9.88
C LEU A 528 -49.17 10.77 11.40
N ILE A 529 -48.48 9.80 12.01
CA ILE A 529 -48.20 9.81 13.46
C ILE A 529 -46.74 9.42 13.65
N ILE A 530 -46.00 10.38 14.20
CA ILE A 530 -44.71 10.23 14.84
C ILE A 530 -44.88 9.16 15.93
N VAL A 531 -44.49 7.93 15.64
CA VAL A 531 -44.20 6.93 16.67
C VAL A 531 -42.68 6.84 16.69
N LEU A 532 -42.10 7.53 17.68
CA LEU A 532 -40.82 7.15 18.25
C LEU A 532 -40.94 5.68 18.65
N VAL A 533 -40.53 4.78 17.75
CA VAL A 533 -40.09 3.45 18.18
C VAL A 533 -38.75 3.70 18.84
N GLU A 534 -38.80 4.04 20.13
CA GLU A 534 -37.72 3.72 21.04
C GLU A 534 -37.51 2.22 20.92
N CYS A 535 -36.51 1.86 20.12
CA CYS A 535 -35.93 0.54 20.16
C CYS A 535 -35.36 0.42 21.57
N THR A 536 -36.11 -0.23 22.46
CA THR A 536 -35.69 -0.53 23.83
C THR A 536 -34.48 -1.46 23.73
N LYS A 537 -33.27 -0.89 23.60
CA LYS A 537 -32.05 -1.58 23.97
C LYS A 537 -32.22 -1.88 25.46
N SER A 538 -32.33 -3.17 25.78
CA SER A 538 -32.16 -3.66 27.14
C SER A 538 -30.88 -3.04 27.69
N ASN A 539 -30.98 -2.21 28.73
CA ASN A 539 -29.83 -1.87 29.58
C ASN A 539 -29.33 -3.19 30.18
N GLN A 540 -28.38 -3.84 29.51
CA GLN A 540 -27.63 -4.94 30.09
C GLN A 540 -26.54 -4.30 30.95
N ASP A 541 -26.66 -4.47 32.25
CA ASP A 541 -25.63 -4.03 33.19
C ASP A 541 -24.33 -4.81 32.90
N PHE A 542 -23.19 -4.10 32.91
CA PHE A 542 -21.87 -4.71 32.72
C PHE A 542 -21.53 -5.65 33.89
N ASP A 543 -21.18 -6.89 33.59
CA ASP A 543 -20.84 -7.93 34.57
C ASP A 543 -19.32 -8.03 34.75
N TYR A 544 -18.82 -7.44 35.85
CA TYR A 544 -17.40 -7.40 36.19
C TYR A 544 -16.81 -8.79 36.49
N GLU A 545 -17.53 -9.63 37.25
CA GLU A 545 -17.04 -10.96 37.64
C GLU A 545 -17.00 -11.91 36.44
N LEU A 546 -18.00 -11.86 35.57
CA LEU A 546 -17.97 -12.61 34.32
C LEU A 546 -16.82 -12.17 33.41
N SER A 547 -16.53 -10.87 33.37
CA SER A 547 -15.40 -10.33 32.59
C SER A 547 -14.06 -10.79 33.17
N LYS A 548 -13.88 -10.81 34.49
CA LYS A 548 -12.67 -11.35 35.12
C LYS A 548 -12.50 -12.85 34.81
N LYS A 549 -13.58 -13.63 34.91
CA LYS A 549 -13.59 -15.04 34.52
C LYS A 549 -13.24 -15.22 33.03
N ALA A 550 -13.79 -14.39 32.14
CA ALA A 550 -13.50 -14.42 30.71
C ALA A 550 -12.02 -14.09 30.39
N LEU A 551 -11.34 -13.26 31.20
CA LEU A 551 -9.90 -13.01 31.06
C LEU A 551 -9.10 -14.28 31.36
N GLU A 552 -9.45 -15.04 32.40
CA GLU A 552 -8.71 -16.27 32.74
C GLU A 552 -8.78 -17.33 31.63
N PHE A 553 -9.93 -17.44 30.95
CA PHE A 553 -10.04 -18.29 29.75
C PHE A 553 -9.27 -17.74 28.54
N ALA A 554 -9.21 -16.41 28.36
CA ALA A 554 -8.41 -15.77 27.32
C ALA A 554 -6.89 -15.95 27.57
N ALA A 555 -6.46 -15.81 28.83
CA ALA A 555 -5.09 -16.07 29.27
C ALA A 555 -4.74 -17.56 29.11
N GLY A 556 -5.61 -18.46 29.56
CA GLY A 556 -5.40 -19.91 29.43
C GLY A 556 -5.22 -20.39 27.99
N ALA A 557 -5.77 -19.67 27.01
CA ALA A 557 -5.52 -19.96 25.59
C ALA A 557 -4.05 -19.77 25.17
N TYR A 558 -3.23 -19.00 25.91
CA TYR A 558 -1.79 -18.86 25.62
C TYR A 558 -0.94 -20.06 26.09
N SER A 559 -1.48 -20.92 26.97
CA SER A 559 -0.78 -22.07 27.54
C SER A 559 -0.83 -23.31 26.64
N LEU A 560 0.21 -24.14 26.72
CA LEU A 560 0.23 -25.48 26.13
C LEU A 560 -0.82 -26.40 26.76
N ASP A 561 -1.09 -26.19 28.05
CA ASP A 561 -2.12 -26.90 28.82
C ASP A 561 -3.07 -25.88 29.47
N PRO A 562 -4.30 -25.71 28.96
CA PRO A 562 -5.27 -24.77 29.52
C PRO A 562 -5.97 -25.32 30.79
N ASN A 563 -5.79 -26.60 31.14
CA ASN A 563 -6.50 -27.22 32.26
C ASN A 563 -6.34 -26.48 33.60
N PRO A 564 -5.15 -25.99 34.01
CA PRO A 564 -5.00 -25.29 35.29
C PRO A 564 -5.88 -24.04 35.41
N CYS A 565 -5.92 -23.20 34.37
CA CYS A 565 -6.77 -22.01 34.29
C CYS A 565 -8.28 -22.34 34.30
N VAL A 566 -8.65 -23.44 33.65
CA VAL A 566 -10.03 -23.87 33.46
C VAL A 566 -10.58 -24.54 34.73
N LEU A 567 -9.77 -25.38 35.38
CA LEU A 567 -10.11 -26.04 36.65
C LEU A 567 -10.25 -25.05 37.81
N LYS A 568 -9.43 -23.98 37.84
CA LYS A 568 -9.57 -22.87 38.80
C LYS A 568 -10.98 -22.28 38.82
N ASN A 569 -11.67 -22.36 37.67
CA ASN A 569 -12.99 -21.81 37.42
C ASN A 569 -14.13 -22.85 37.51
N ASN A 570 -13.86 -24.05 38.03
CA ASN A 570 -14.77 -25.21 38.03
C ASN A 570 -15.29 -25.62 36.64
N ALA A 571 -14.55 -25.27 35.58
CA ALA A 571 -14.92 -25.62 34.22
C ALA A 571 -14.13 -26.85 33.73
N SER A 572 -14.59 -27.44 32.63
CA SER A 572 -13.92 -28.55 31.94
C SER A 572 -13.54 -28.16 30.51
N VAL A 573 -12.35 -28.56 30.06
CA VAL A 573 -11.91 -28.36 28.67
C VAL A 573 -12.59 -29.39 27.79
N LEU A 574 -13.39 -28.92 26.82
CA LEU A 574 -14.08 -29.77 25.85
C LEU A 574 -13.29 -29.89 24.54
N PHE A 575 -12.52 -28.85 24.19
CA PHE A 575 -11.68 -28.82 23.01
C PHE A 575 -10.50 -27.90 23.23
N SER A 576 -9.33 -28.34 22.76
CA SER A 576 -8.15 -27.50 22.64
C SER A 576 -7.41 -27.90 21.38
N LYS A 577 -7.09 -26.93 20.52
CA LYS A 577 -6.32 -27.18 19.32
C LYS A 577 -5.37 -26.03 19.02
N LYS A 578 -4.15 -26.43 18.68
CA LYS A 578 -3.07 -25.60 18.19
C LYS A 578 -3.03 -25.62 16.67
N VAL A 579 -2.94 -24.45 16.04
CA VAL A 579 -2.82 -24.32 14.59
C VAL A 579 -1.93 -23.13 14.23
N GLU A 580 -1.14 -23.27 13.17
CA GLU A 580 -0.41 -22.16 12.56
C GLU A 580 -1.41 -21.21 11.89
N CYS A 581 -1.47 -19.95 12.34
CA CYS A 581 -2.53 -19.01 11.96
C CYS A 581 -2.05 -17.80 11.17
N ASP A 582 -0.74 -17.65 10.97
CA ASP A 582 -0.14 -16.48 10.31
C ASP A 582 0.90 -16.85 9.23
N TYR A 583 1.20 -15.90 8.33
CA TYR A 583 2.19 -15.98 7.26
C TYR A 583 3.62 -16.24 7.77
N MET A 584 3.92 -15.80 8.99
CA MET A 584 5.19 -16.06 9.70
C MET A 584 5.20 -17.40 10.47
N ARG A 585 4.12 -18.20 10.35
CA ARG A 585 3.90 -19.48 11.06
C ARG A 585 3.78 -19.36 12.58
N ASP A 586 3.26 -18.23 13.05
CA ASP A 586 2.91 -18.10 14.47
C ASP A 586 1.79 -19.06 14.86
N GLU A 587 1.90 -19.58 16.08
CA GLU A 587 1.03 -20.62 16.61
C GLU A 587 -0.15 -19.98 17.35
N CYS A 588 -1.35 -20.07 16.78
CA CYS A 588 -2.58 -19.73 17.50
C CYS A 588 -3.18 -20.95 18.19
N TRP A 589 -3.79 -20.67 19.33
CA TRP A 589 -4.49 -21.63 20.15
C TRP A 589 -5.96 -21.27 20.24
N SER A 590 -6.79 -22.31 20.23
CA SER A 590 -8.23 -22.20 20.37
C SER A 590 -8.70 -23.21 21.41
N VAL A 591 -9.50 -22.74 22.37
CA VAL A 591 -9.98 -23.54 23.50
C VAL A 591 -11.48 -23.35 23.65
N ILE A 592 -12.20 -24.47 23.84
CA ILE A 592 -13.61 -24.46 24.25
C ILE A 592 -13.68 -25.14 25.60
N ALA A 593 -14.18 -24.42 26.59
CA ALA A 593 -14.41 -24.93 27.94
C ALA A 593 -15.85 -24.68 28.35
N ALA A 594 -16.41 -25.53 29.20
CA ALA A 594 -17.75 -25.34 29.73
C ALA A 594 -17.75 -25.46 31.26
N ASP A 595 -18.46 -24.53 31.88
CA ASP A 595 -18.88 -24.53 33.28
C ASP A 595 -20.38 -24.84 33.36
N ASP A 596 -20.94 -24.99 34.56
CA ASP A 596 -22.33 -25.38 34.82
C ASP A 596 -23.40 -24.45 34.17
N LYS A 597 -23.00 -23.24 33.77
CA LYS A 597 -23.90 -22.21 33.21
C LYS A 597 -23.41 -21.58 31.90
N THR A 598 -22.14 -21.75 31.54
CA THR A 598 -21.51 -20.96 30.47
C THR A 598 -20.51 -21.79 29.68
N ILE A 599 -20.56 -21.68 28.36
CA ILE A 599 -19.59 -22.20 27.41
C ILE A 599 -18.67 -21.04 27.02
N PHE A 600 -17.38 -21.18 27.30
CA PHE A 600 -16.34 -20.23 26.93
C PHE A 600 -15.63 -20.70 25.66
N VAL A 601 -15.58 -19.82 24.67
CA VAL A 601 -14.84 -20.00 23.42
C VAL A 601 -13.72 -18.98 23.43
N SER A 602 -12.49 -19.43 23.70
CA SER A 602 -11.34 -18.56 23.82
C SER A 602 -10.33 -18.76 22.70
N PHE A 603 -9.75 -17.64 22.26
CA PHE A 603 -8.70 -17.58 21.24
C PHE A 603 -7.47 -16.89 21.81
N SER A 604 -6.29 -17.46 21.56
CA SER A 604 -5.03 -16.80 21.92
C SER A 604 -4.72 -15.67 20.95
N GLY A 605 -4.02 -14.65 21.44
CA GLY A 605 -3.35 -13.70 20.58
C GLY A 605 -1.93 -14.15 20.21
N THR A 606 -1.19 -13.27 19.53
CA THR A 606 0.22 -13.48 19.18
C THR A 606 1.12 -13.30 20.40
N LYS A 607 2.19 -14.10 20.50
CA LYS A 607 3.18 -14.00 21.59
C LYS A 607 4.11 -12.79 21.43
N SER A 608 4.47 -12.44 20.19
CA SER A 608 5.33 -11.30 19.85
C SER A 608 4.49 -10.04 19.55
N LYS A 609 3.95 -9.39 20.58
CA LYS A 609 2.95 -8.30 20.44
C LYS A 609 3.48 -7.02 19.77
N GLU A 610 4.77 -6.75 19.82
CA GLU A 610 5.42 -5.62 19.11
C GLU A 610 5.45 -5.85 17.59
N GLN A 611 5.64 -7.10 17.18
CA GLN A 611 5.64 -7.51 15.78
C GLN A 611 4.22 -7.44 15.19
N LEU A 612 3.20 -7.80 15.99
CA LEU A 612 1.78 -7.71 15.64
C LEU A 612 1.35 -6.29 15.24
N VAL A 613 1.83 -5.24 15.93
CA VAL A 613 1.49 -3.85 15.57
C VAL A 613 2.01 -3.50 14.17
N THR A 614 3.22 -3.95 13.84
CA THR A 614 3.84 -3.74 12.52
C THR A 614 3.12 -4.54 11.43
N GLU A 615 2.81 -5.80 11.69
CA GLU A 615 2.08 -6.69 10.77
C GLU A 615 0.63 -6.24 10.54
N LEU A 616 -0.04 -5.74 11.59
CA LEU A 616 -1.38 -5.18 11.50
C LEU A 616 -1.36 -3.92 10.64
N ILE A 617 -0.33 -3.05 10.77
CA ILE A 617 -0.13 -1.88 9.91
C ILE A 617 0.14 -2.28 8.45
N GLU A 618 0.96 -3.31 8.21
CA GLU A 618 1.22 -3.85 6.86
C GLU A 618 -0.04 -4.44 6.21
N SER A 619 -0.94 -5.01 7.01
CA SER A 619 -2.20 -5.60 6.54
C SER A 619 -3.28 -4.58 6.15
N ILE A 620 -3.17 -3.31 6.60
CA ILE A 620 -4.10 -2.21 6.25
C ILE A 620 -4.13 -1.96 4.74
N GLY A 621 -3.04 -2.26 4.02
CA GLY A 621 -2.94 -2.11 2.57
C GLY A 621 -3.68 -3.19 1.76
N ARG A 622 -4.13 -4.29 2.39
CA ARG A 622 -4.89 -5.35 1.71
C ARG A 622 -6.40 -5.06 1.74
N PRO A 623 -7.15 -5.40 0.67
CA PRO A 623 -8.59 -5.21 0.66
C PRO A 623 -9.25 -6.04 1.78
N LYS A 624 -10.13 -5.41 2.56
CA LYS A 624 -10.94 -6.09 3.59
C LYS A 624 -11.74 -7.24 2.97
N HIS A 625 -11.85 -8.34 3.70
CA HIS A 625 -12.67 -9.47 3.29
C HIS A 625 -14.14 -9.16 3.57
N LYS A 626 -14.99 -9.20 2.54
CA LYS A 626 -16.43 -9.00 2.70
C LYS A 626 -17.04 -10.25 3.34
N LEU A 627 -17.58 -10.12 4.55
CA LEU A 627 -18.50 -11.11 5.07
C LEU A 627 -19.81 -10.93 4.32
N HIS A 628 -20.38 -12.03 3.81
CA HIS A 628 -21.71 -11.99 3.20
C HIS A 628 -22.66 -11.23 4.14
N ASN A 629 -23.51 -10.30 3.72
CA ASN A 629 -24.48 -9.55 4.56
C ASN A 629 -24.08 -9.18 6.02
N ALA A 630 -22.80 -8.90 6.30
CA ALA A 630 -22.31 -8.55 7.64
C ALA A 630 -21.09 -7.63 7.56
N GLY A 631 -21.05 -6.74 6.56
CA GLY A 631 -19.95 -5.80 6.35
C GLY A 631 -18.64 -6.44 5.90
N SER A 632 -17.54 -5.74 6.15
CA SER A 632 -16.18 -6.15 5.74
C SER A 632 -15.23 -6.11 6.94
N VAL A 633 -14.45 -7.17 7.10
CA VAL A 633 -13.44 -7.30 8.17
C VAL A 633 -12.04 -7.35 7.56
N HIS A 634 -11.02 -7.04 8.36
CA HIS A 634 -9.65 -7.17 7.90
C HIS A 634 -9.30 -8.62 7.52
N TYR A 635 -8.62 -8.77 6.38
CA TYR A 635 -8.28 -10.08 5.82
C TYR A 635 -7.43 -10.92 6.80
N TYR A 636 -6.52 -10.26 7.52
CA TYR A 636 -5.64 -10.87 8.50
C TYR A 636 -6.42 -11.66 9.57
N PHE A 637 -7.33 -10.97 10.29
CA PHE A 637 -8.17 -11.58 11.33
C PHE A 637 -9.08 -12.69 10.77
N TYR A 638 -9.65 -12.48 9.58
CA TYR A 638 -10.52 -13.46 8.95
C TYR A 638 -9.76 -14.74 8.54
N SER A 639 -8.55 -14.61 8.01
CA SER A 639 -7.70 -15.75 7.64
C SER A 639 -7.35 -16.59 8.86
N ALA A 640 -6.96 -15.94 9.96
CA ALA A 640 -6.66 -16.62 11.22
C ALA A 640 -7.88 -17.37 11.77
N LEU A 641 -9.07 -16.73 11.77
CA LEU A 641 -10.31 -17.39 12.16
C LEU A 641 -10.59 -18.63 11.29
N LYS A 642 -10.54 -18.49 9.97
CA LYS A 642 -10.91 -19.57 9.03
C LYS A 642 -10.11 -20.85 9.28
N THR A 643 -8.84 -20.71 9.62
CA THR A 643 -7.95 -21.84 9.92
C THR A 643 -8.35 -22.57 11.22
N MET A 644 -8.79 -21.84 12.24
CA MET A 644 -9.19 -22.40 13.54
C MET A 644 -10.65 -22.82 13.62
N TRP A 645 -11.54 -22.19 12.84
CA TRP A 645 -12.99 -22.25 13.02
C TRP A 645 -13.63 -23.58 12.64
N SER A 646 -13.17 -24.23 11.56
CA SER A 646 -13.83 -25.45 11.03
C SER A 646 -14.04 -26.60 12.05
N PRO A 647 -13.05 -26.99 12.88
CA PRO A 647 -13.29 -27.98 13.92
C PRO A 647 -14.16 -27.45 15.08
N MET A 648 -14.05 -26.17 15.42
CA MET A 648 -14.79 -25.56 16.54
C MET A 648 -16.27 -25.41 16.22
N GLU A 649 -16.61 -24.98 15.01
CA GLU A 649 -18.00 -24.74 14.58
C GLU A 649 -18.86 -25.99 14.72
N ARG A 650 -18.35 -27.15 14.29
CA ARG A 650 -19.06 -28.43 14.42
C ARG A 650 -19.29 -28.83 15.89
N LEU A 651 -18.30 -28.57 16.75
CA LEU A 651 -18.46 -28.87 18.16
C LEU A 651 -19.46 -27.90 18.82
N LEU A 652 -19.40 -26.61 18.49
CA LEU A 652 -20.35 -25.62 19.00
C LEU A 652 -21.78 -25.89 18.55
N GLU A 653 -21.98 -26.39 17.32
CA GLU A 653 -23.29 -26.84 16.84
C GLU A 653 -23.84 -27.98 17.72
N GLN A 654 -23.02 -28.96 18.06
CA GLN A 654 -23.40 -30.07 18.95
C GLN A 654 -23.65 -29.59 20.39
N LEU A 655 -22.74 -28.79 20.95
CA LEU A 655 -22.89 -28.28 22.32
C LEU A 655 -24.09 -27.35 22.46
N ARG A 656 -24.47 -26.64 21.40
CA ARG A 656 -25.68 -25.80 21.37
C ARG A 656 -26.94 -26.65 21.61
N GLU A 657 -27.01 -27.83 21.00
CA GLU A 657 -28.15 -28.75 21.13
C GLU A 657 -28.15 -29.47 22.48
N VAL A 658 -26.98 -29.91 22.97
CA VAL A 658 -26.86 -30.64 24.25
C VAL A 658 -27.05 -29.72 25.45
N MET A 659 -26.60 -28.46 25.35
CA MET A 659 -26.64 -27.47 26.42
C MET A 659 -27.40 -26.20 25.99
N PRO A 660 -28.73 -26.24 25.84
CA PRO A 660 -29.52 -25.13 25.31
C PRO A 660 -29.64 -23.92 26.27
N ASN A 661 -29.51 -24.14 27.58
CA ASN A 661 -29.67 -23.11 28.61
C ASN A 661 -28.37 -22.37 28.98
N HIS A 662 -27.23 -22.79 28.44
CA HIS A 662 -25.94 -22.19 28.80
C HIS A 662 -25.70 -20.87 28.04
N ARG A 663 -24.99 -19.91 28.62
CA ARG A 663 -24.51 -18.73 27.87
C ARG A 663 -23.31 -19.12 27.03
N ILE A 664 -23.15 -18.52 25.84
CA ILE A 664 -21.97 -18.75 24.99
C ILE A 664 -21.15 -17.47 25.00
N VAL A 665 -19.97 -17.50 25.61
CA VAL A 665 -19.09 -16.35 25.74
C VAL A 665 -17.89 -16.53 24.81
N PHE A 666 -17.77 -15.66 23.82
CA PHE A 666 -16.59 -15.55 22.98
C PHE A 666 -15.61 -14.56 23.63
N THR A 667 -14.37 -15.00 23.87
CA THR A 667 -13.36 -14.20 24.57
C THR A 667 -11.97 -14.31 23.94
N GLY A 668 -11.17 -13.28 24.15
CA GLY A 668 -9.78 -13.25 23.69
C GLY A 668 -9.12 -11.91 23.98
N HIS A 669 -7.80 -11.93 24.03
CA HIS A 669 -6.95 -10.77 24.26
C HIS A 669 -6.20 -10.40 22.97
N SER A 670 -6.08 -9.10 22.67
CA SER A 670 -5.37 -8.60 21.48
C SER A 670 -5.93 -9.20 20.17
N LEU A 671 -5.09 -9.84 19.35
CA LEU A 671 -5.50 -10.62 18.18
C LEU A 671 -6.61 -11.64 18.49
N GLY A 672 -6.52 -12.33 19.62
CA GLY A 672 -7.54 -13.30 20.03
C GLY A 672 -8.91 -12.65 20.22
N GLY A 673 -8.95 -11.40 20.71
CA GLY A 673 -10.18 -10.63 20.83
C GLY A 673 -10.77 -10.28 19.45
N ALA A 674 -9.93 -9.93 18.48
CA ALA A 674 -10.38 -9.66 17.12
C ALA A 674 -11.04 -10.90 16.50
N ILE A 675 -10.39 -12.07 16.65
CA ILE A 675 -10.88 -13.36 16.17
C ILE A 675 -12.18 -13.75 16.89
N ALA A 676 -12.26 -13.57 18.20
CA ALA A 676 -13.46 -13.84 19.00
C ALA A 676 -14.68 -13.02 18.54
N SER A 677 -14.47 -11.76 18.16
CA SER A 677 -15.56 -10.93 17.65
C SER A 677 -16.09 -11.38 16.28
N ILE A 678 -15.21 -11.81 15.37
CA ILE A 678 -15.63 -12.34 14.07
C ILE A 678 -16.32 -13.69 14.27
N ALA A 679 -15.75 -14.55 15.14
CA ALA A 679 -16.30 -15.87 15.48
C ALA A 679 -17.73 -15.78 16.01
N SER A 680 -17.99 -14.89 16.99
CA SER A 680 -19.34 -14.68 17.54
C SER A 680 -20.32 -14.18 16.48
N THR A 681 -19.90 -13.27 15.60
CA THR A 681 -20.73 -12.78 14.48
C THR A 681 -21.11 -13.92 13.53
N VAL A 682 -20.11 -14.72 13.11
CA VAL A 682 -20.31 -15.85 12.18
C VAL A 682 -21.19 -16.92 12.81
N PHE A 683 -20.97 -17.23 14.09
CA PHE A 683 -21.73 -18.21 14.84
C PHE A 683 -23.22 -17.84 14.95
N VAL A 684 -23.53 -16.64 15.45
CA VAL A 684 -24.93 -16.20 15.61
C VAL A 684 -25.63 -16.08 14.26
N ARG A 685 -24.88 -15.76 13.21
CA ARG A 685 -25.46 -15.69 11.89
C ARG A 685 -25.84 -17.06 11.31
N ASN A 686 -25.00 -18.06 11.53
CA ASN A 686 -25.31 -19.44 11.13
C ASN A 686 -26.41 -20.03 12.03
N PHE A 687 -26.50 -19.58 13.28
CA PHE A 687 -27.46 -20.04 14.29
C PHE A 687 -28.17 -18.86 14.98
N PRO A 688 -29.16 -18.21 14.30
CA PRO A 688 -29.84 -17.01 14.82
C PRO A 688 -30.57 -17.22 16.15
N ASP A 689 -30.99 -18.46 16.42
CA ASP A 689 -31.60 -18.91 17.68
C ASP A 689 -30.69 -18.70 18.90
N ALA A 690 -29.37 -18.72 18.70
CA ALA A 690 -28.40 -18.53 19.78
C ALA A 690 -28.08 -17.05 20.08
N SER A 691 -28.63 -16.10 19.33
CA SER A 691 -28.34 -14.65 19.47
C SER A 691 -28.51 -14.14 20.91
N ASN A 692 -29.66 -14.45 21.55
CA ASN A 692 -30.01 -13.94 22.88
C ASN A 692 -29.16 -14.50 24.04
N ARG A 693 -28.38 -15.56 23.80
CA ARG A 693 -27.50 -16.17 24.81
C ARG A 693 -26.02 -16.08 24.46
N THR A 694 -25.67 -15.46 23.34
CA THR A 694 -24.29 -15.30 22.87
C THR A 694 -23.77 -13.92 23.27
N LEU A 695 -22.63 -13.90 23.97
CA LEU A 695 -21.95 -12.72 24.50
C LEU A 695 -20.53 -12.65 23.90
N SER A 696 -20.06 -11.44 23.62
CA SER A 696 -18.66 -11.18 23.24
C SER A 696 -18.01 -10.34 24.34
N ILE A 697 -16.95 -10.85 24.99
CA ILE A 697 -16.13 -10.10 25.96
C ILE A 697 -14.68 -10.15 25.50
N THR A 698 -14.11 -9.02 25.10
CA THR A 698 -12.75 -8.97 24.56
C THR A 698 -11.87 -7.96 25.30
N PHE A 699 -10.56 -8.18 25.28
CA PHE A 699 -9.56 -7.38 25.99
C PHE A 699 -8.55 -6.80 25.00
N GLY A 700 -8.33 -5.49 25.02
CA GLY A 700 -7.34 -4.82 24.15
C GLY A 700 -7.57 -5.11 22.67
N GLN A 701 -8.84 -5.22 22.28
CA GLN A 701 -9.23 -5.65 20.94
C GLN A 701 -8.95 -4.53 19.91
N PRO A 702 -8.23 -4.80 18.81
CA PRO A 702 -8.07 -3.83 17.72
C PRO A 702 -9.38 -3.60 16.93
N ARG A 703 -9.40 -2.60 16.06
CA ARG A 703 -10.54 -2.33 15.16
C ARG A 703 -10.61 -3.38 14.05
N VAL A 704 -11.65 -4.21 14.09
CA VAL A 704 -11.74 -5.46 13.30
C VAL A 704 -12.31 -5.26 11.89
N GLY A 705 -13.29 -4.36 11.74
CA GLY A 705 -14.06 -4.23 10.49
C GLY A 705 -14.52 -2.81 10.21
N ASN A 706 -15.40 -2.68 9.22
CA ASN A 706 -16.02 -1.40 8.86
C ASN A 706 -17.25 -1.09 9.73
N LEU A 707 -17.81 0.12 9.59
CA LEU A 707 -19.03 0.53 10.30
C LEU A 707 -20.20 -0.44 10.06
N GLU A 708 -20.37 -0.95 8.83
CA GLU A 708 -21.39 -1.95 8.52
C GLU A 708 -21.20 -3.26 9.31
N TYR A 709 -19.97 -3.75 9.43
CA TYR A 709 -19.66 -4.89 10.29
C TYR A 709 -19.97 -4.57 11.74
N ALA A 710 -19.56 -3.40 12.23
CA ALA A 710 -19.77 -3.02 13.62
C ALA A 710 -21.24 -2.95 14.00
N THR A 711 -22.04 -2.26 13.19
CA THR A 711 -23.49 -2.16 13.39
C THR A 711 -24.20 -3.52 13.25
N THR A 712 -23.71 -4.39 12.36
CA THR A 712 -24.25 -5.75 12.22
C THR A 712 -23.90 -6.63 13.42
N HIS A 713 -22.66 -6.55 13.92
CA HIS A 713 -22.21 -7.28 15.10
C HIS A 713 -23.07 -6.93 16.32
N ASP A 714 -23.28 -5.64 16.57
CA ASP A 714 -24.09 -5.13 17.68
C ASP A 714 -25.56 -5.56 17.57
N GLY A 715 -26.07 -5.71 16.34
CA GLY A 715 -27.43 -6.20 16.10
C GLY A 715 -27.58 -7.71 16.21
N LEU A 716 -26.51 -8.48 15.94
CA LEU A 716 -26.54 -9.95 16.00
C LEU A 716 -26.25 -10.49 17.40
N VAL A 717 -25.26 -9.95 18.12
CA VAL A 717 -24.85 -10.45 19.44
C VAL A 717 -25.78 -9.91 20.54
N GLY A 718 -26.98 -10.48 20.60
CA GLY A 718 -28.10 -9.96 21.42
C GLY A 718 -27.92 -10.06 22.93
N ALA A 719 -27.01 -10.90 23.43
CA ALA A 719 -26.71 -10.97 24.87
C ALA A 719 -25.69 -9.92 25.34
N GLY A 720 -25.09 -9.15 24.41
CA GLY A 720 -24.15 -8.07 24.69
C GLY A 720 -22.77 -8.24 24.06
N SER A 721 -22.14 -7.13 23.67
CA SER A 721 -20.75 -7.09 23.21
C SER A 721 -19.99 -6.03 24.01
N TRP A 722 -19.00 -6.47 24.77
CA TRP A 722 -18.21 -5.65 25.70
C TRP A 722 -16.73 -5.70 25.32
N ARG A 723 -16.13 -4.53 25.14
CA ARG A 723 -14.69 -4.39 24.88
C ARG A 723 -14.03 -3.71 26.06
N LEU A 724 -13.13 -4.39 26.74
CA LEU A 724 -12.40 -3.86 27.88
C LEU A 724 -11.07 -3.26 27.40
N VAL A 725 -10.82 -2.02 27.78
CA VAL A 725 -9.60 -1.26 27.43
C VAL A 725 -8.93 -0.76 28.70
N HIS A 726 -7.65 -1.09 28.87
CA HIS A 726 -6.84 -0.69 30.00
C HIS A 726 -6.00 0.55 29.66
N GLY A 727 -6.04 1.57 30.53
CA GLY A 727 -5.17 2.72 30.48
C GLY A 727 -5.16 3.39 29.10
N ARG A 728 -3.96 3.48 28.51
CA ARG A 728 -3.70 4.05 27.20
C ARG A 728 -3.27 2.98 26.19
N ASP A 729 -3.89 1.80 26.22
CA ASP A 729 -3.60 0.66 25.34
C ASP A 729 -3.67 1.05 23.84
N ILE A 730 -2.50 1.08 23.18
CA ILE A 730 -2.39 1.43 21.76
C ILE A 730 -3.13 0.46 20.82
N VAL A 731 -3.21 -0.83 21.15
CA VAL A 731 -3.74 -1.86 20.25
C VAL A 731 -5.24 -1.68 20.04
N ALA A 732 -5.95 -1.21 21.06
CA ALA A 732 -7.37 -0.84 20.94
C ALA A 732 -7.59 0.25 19.88
N HIS A 733 -6.59 1.09 19.61
CA HIS A 733 -6.67 2.17 18.64
C HIS A 733 -6.05 1.83 17.27
N ILE A 734 -5.64 0.59 17.03
CA ILE A 734 -5.10 0.16 15.72
C ILE A 734 -6.15 -0.66 14.95
N PRO A 735 -6.32 -0.45 13.63
CA PRO A 735 -5.83 0.70 12.86
C PRO A 735 -6.40 2.02 13.36
N PHE A 736 -5.63 3.10 13.29
CA PHE A 736 -6.11 4.43 13.66
C PHE A 736 -7.32 4.82 12.82
N CYS A 737 -8.31 5.41 13.47
CA CYS A 737 -9.47 5.99 12.81
C CYS A 737 -9.11 7.37 12.27
N VAL A 738 -9.72 7.78 11.16
CA VAL A 738 -9.45 9.10 10.56
C VAL A 738 -10.24 10.16 11.32
N GLU A 739 -9.53 11.12 11.93
CA GLU A 739 -10.14 12.26 12.60
C GLU A 739 -10.52 13.35 11.57
N SER A 740 -11.67 14.01 11.75
CA SER A 740 -12.08 15.21 11.01
C SER A 740 -12.34 16.36 11.97
N TYR A 741 -12.32 17.61 11.49
CA TYR A 741 -12.52 18.83 12.29
C TYR A 741 -13.77 18.83 13.20
N ALA A 742 -14.76 17.95 12.98
CA ALA A 742 -15.99 17.87 13.76
C ALA A 742 -16.24 16.51 14.47
N ARG A 743 -15.41 15.47 14.25
CA ARG A 743 -15.58 14.13 14.85
C ARG A 743 -14.22 13.42 14.93
N SER A 744 -13.86 12.88 16.10
CA SER A 744 -12.55 12.25 16.30
C SER A 744 -12.41 10.88 15.63
N CYS A 745 -13.50 10.26 15.18
CA CYS A 745 -13.42 9.03 14.41
C CYS A 745 -14.52 8.98 13.32
N VAL A 746 -14.12 9.32 12.08
CA VAL A 746 -15.01 9.32 10.91
C VAL A 746 -14.77 8.06 10.07
N PRO A 747 -15.80 7.24 9.83
CA PRO A 747 -15.69 6.16 8.86
C PRO A 747 -15.57 6.77 7.46
N PHE A 748 -14.33 6.87 6.96
CA PHE A 748 -14.05 7.41 5.63
C PHE A 748 -14.55 6.45 4.55
N TYR A 749 -15.71 6.76 3.98
CA TYR A 749 -16.54 5.81 3.24
C TYR A 749 -16.85 4.55 4.10
N ASN A 750 -17.75 3.68 3.68
CA ASN A 750 -18.10 2.47 4.46
C ASN A 750 -16.95 1.42 4.50
N HIS A 751 -15.70 1.85 4.34
CA HIS A 751 -14.48 1.04 4.28
C HIS A 751 -13.52 1.31 5.44
N GLY A 752 -13.60 2.47 6.12
CA GLY A 752 -12.78 2.79 7.30
C GLY A 752 -12.93 1.78 8.44
N SER A 753 -11.92 1.62 9.28
CA SER A 753 -12.00 0.74 10.45
C SER A 753 -12.78 1.40 11.58
N TYR A 754 -13.69 0.65 12.19
CA TYR A 754 -14.59 1.15 13.21
C TYR A 754 -14.83 0.09 14.28
N HIS A 755 -14.94 0.51 15.53
CA HIS A 755 -15.25 -0.38 16.64
C HIS A 755 -16.72 -0.81 16.71
N HIS A 756 -16.92 -1.99 17.30
CA HIS A 756 -18.22 -2.60 17.59
C HIS A 756 -18.31 -2.95 19.08
N GLY A 757 -19.51 -3.03 19.63
CA GLY A 757 -19.77 -3.27 21.04
C GLY A 757 -19.59 -2.03 21.91
N VAL A 758 -19.94 -2.15 23.19
CA VAL A 758 -19.77 -1.08 24.18
C VAL A 758 -18.37 -1.19 24.80
N GLU A 759 -17.64 -0.08 24.81
CA GLU A 759 -16.33 0.00 25.46
C GLU A 759 -16.50 0.18 26.98
N VAL A 760 -15.68 -0.52 27.74
CA VAL A 760 -15.52 -0.33 29.19
C VAL A 760 -14.07 0.02 29.44
N TRP A 761 -13.84 1.29 29.78
CA TRP A 761 -12.52 1.85 29.92
C TRP A 761 -12.09 1.94 31.38
N PHE A 762 -10.88 1.47 31.65
CA PHE A 762 -10.26 1.50 32.98
C PHE A 762 -9.05 2.45 32.96
N PRO A 763 -9.16 3.68 33.50
CA PRO A 763 -8.07 4.64 33.50
C PRO A 763 -6.90 4.28 34.43
N GLY A 764 -7.16 3.51 35.49
CA GLY A 764 -6.15 3.01 36.43
C GLY A 764 -5.65 1.60 36.07
N ASN A 765 -4.99 0.92 37.02
CA ASN A 765 -4.29 -0.36 36.80
C ASN A 765 -5.22 -1.60 36.76
N MET A 766 -6.53 -1.40 36.57
CA MET A 766 -7.56 -2.46 36.63
C MET A 766 -7.53 -3.30 37.92
N THR A 767 -7.17 -2.71 39.06
CA THR A 767 -7.25 -3.40 40.36
C THR A 767 -8.68 -3.39 40.89
N ASN A 768 -9.02 -4.27 41.85
CA ASN A 768 -10.38 -4.36 42.41
C ASN A 768 -10.89 -3.06 43.07
N GLN A 769 -10.04 -2.05 43.24
CA GLN A 769 -10.38 -0.73 43.81
C GLN A 769 -10.51 0.37 42.76
N ASP A 770 -10.11 0.10 41.51
CA ASP A 770 -10.12 1.08 40.43
C ASP A 770 -11.52 1.27 39.84
N THR A 771 -11.88 2.51 39.57
CA THR A 771 -13.15 2.87 38.93
C THR A 771 -13.08 2.64 37.42
N PHE A 772 -14.11 2.03 36.84
CA PHE A 772 -14.27 1.89 35.39
C PHE A 772 -15.36 2.81 34.85
N LYS A 773 -15.25 3.18 33.58
CA LYS A 773 -16.22 3.99 32.85
C LYS A 773 -16.82 3.18 31.71
N ILE A 774 -18.15 3.09 31.67
CA ILE A 774 -18.87 2.53 30.53
C ILE A 774 -19.06 3.63 29.48
N CYS A 775 -18.50 3.41 28.30
CA CYS A 775 -18.37 4.40 27.25
C CYS A 775 -19.58 4.37 26.33
N THR A 776 -20.53 5.26 26.61
CA THR A 776 -21.81 5.40 25.88
C THR A 776 -21.95 6.77 25.20
N GLY A 777 -20.88 7.57 25.21
CA GLY A 777 -20.83 8.87 24.57
C GLY A 777 -20.76 8.81 23.05
N THR A 778 -20.51 9.97 22.45
CA THR A 778 -20.47 10.16 21.00
C THR A 778 -19.04 10.40 20.53
N PRO A 779 -18.60 9.81 19.39
CA PRO A 779 -19.35 8.88 18.53
C PRO A 779 -19.56 7.49 19.16
N LEU A 780 -20.69 6.84 18.84
CA LEU A 780 -21.07 5.55 19.42
C LEU A 780 -20.00 4.47 19.11
N ASN A 781 -19.65 3.66 20.11
CA ASN A 781 -18.57 2.66 20.08
C ASN A 781 -17.14 3.22 19.95
N GLU A 782 -16.96 4.54 19.83
CA GLU A 782 -15.69 5.25 19.70
C GLU A 782 -15.72 6.52 20.57
N ASP A 783 -16.19 6.41 21.81
CA ASP A 783 -16.48 7.56 22.69
C ASP A 783 -15.23 8.41 22.98
N ASP A 784 -15.24 9.65 22.52
CA ASP A 784 -14.15 10.62 22.67
C ASP A 784 -13.88 11.00 24.13
N SER A 785 -14.76 10.63 25.06
CA SER A 785 -14.58 10.87 26.50
C SER A 785 -13.96 9.69 27.26
N CYS A 786 -13.62 8.59 26.56
CA CYS A 786 -13.01 7.39 27.12
C CYS A 786 -11.56 7.21 26.63
N SER A 787 -11.13 5.99 26.27
CA SER A 787 -9.75 5.73 25.82
C SER A 787 -9.35 6.60 24.62
N ASN A 788 -10.29 6.93 23.73
CA ASN A 788 -10.09 7.82 22.58
C ASN A 788 -9.76 9.28 22.97
N ALA A 789 -9.93 9.70 24.23
CA ALA A 789 -9.54 11.04 24.68
C ALA A 789 -8.00 11.24 24.72
N HIS A 790 -7.25 10.14 24.78
CA HIS A 790 -5.80 10.19 24.91
C HIS A 790 -5.10 10.40 23.57
N LYS A 791 -4.10 11.29 23.54
CA LYS A 791 -3.26 11.55 22.35
C LYS A 791 -1.97 10.72 22.32
N TYR A 792 -1.60 10.13 23.46
CA TYR A 792 -0.38 9.35 23.64
C TYR A 792 -0.76 7.99 24.21
N PHE A 793 -0.35 6.94 23.52
CA PHE A 793 -0.66 5.55 23.86
C PHE A 793 0.59 4.81 24.33
N ASP A 794 0.40 3.83 25.21
CA ASP A 794 1.45 2.97 25.77
C ASP A 794 1.16 1.51 25.43
N ILE A 795 2.18 0.78 24.99
CA ILE A 795 2.07 -0.65 24.70
C ILE A 795 2.09 -1.48 25.99
N ASN A 796 2.65 -0.97 27.09
CA ASN A 796 2.66 -1.68 28.36
C ASN A 796 1.25 -1.88 28.91
N ASP A 797 0.39 -0.86 28.78
CA ASP A 797 -1.01 -0.94 29.22
C ASP A 797 -1.78 -2.06 28.48
N HIS A 798 -1.39 -2.38 27.25
CA HIS A 798 -1.93 -3.53 26.49
C HIS A 798 -1.56 -4.89 27.10
N LEU A 799 -0.46 -4.99 27.82
CA LEU A 799 0.04 -6.26 28.32
C LEU A 799 -0.66 -6.72 29.60
N PHE A 800 -1.19 -5.78 30.37
CA PHE A 800 -1.76 -5.99 31.69
C PHE A 800 -3.27 -5.81 31.67
N TYR A 801 -4.01 -6.80 32.17
CA TYR A 801 -5.45 -6.72 32.39
C TYR A 801 -5.78 -7.34 33.75
N PHE A 802 -6.62 -6.67 34.54
CA PHE A 802 -6.90 -7.04 35.94
C PHE A 802 -5.64 -7.26 36.81
N GLY A 803 -4.57 -6.50 36.57
CA GLY A 803 -3.30 -6.63 37.27
C GLY A 803 -2.40 -7.79 36.82
N HIS A 804 -2.82 -8.59 35.85
CA HIS A 804 -2.07 -9.75 35.35
C HIS A 804 -1.45 -9.48 33.98
N HIS A 805 -0.20 -9.89 33.78
CA HIS A 805 0.39 -9.97 32.45
C HIS A 805 -0.25 -11.14 31.69
N VAL A 806 -1.16 -10.87 30.75
CA VAL A 806 -2.14 -11.86 30.24
C VAL A 806 -1.49 -13.13 29.68
N SER A 807 -0.37 -12.97 28.96
CA SER A 807 0.35 -14.11 28.36
C SER A 807 1.04 -14.97 29.42
N ASP A 808 1.82 -14.35 30.30
CA ASP A 808 2.61 -15.09 31.30
C ASP A 808 1.72 -15.70 32.37
N TYR A 809 0.69 -14.96 32.78
CA TYR A 809 -0.34 -15.45 33.69
C TYR A 809 -1.02 -16.72 33.14
N GLY A 810 -1.34 -16.73 31.85
CA GLY A 810 -1.89 -17.90 31.17
C GLY A 810 -0.92 -19.09 31.15
N VAL A 811 0.32 -18.85 30.74
CA VAL A 811 1.38 -19.87 30.67
C VAL A 811 1.69 -20.48 32.05
N ASN A 812 1.60 -19.68 33.11
CA ASN A 812 1.78 -20.12 34.50
C ASN A 812 0.54 -20.79 35.10
N GLY A 813 -0.50 -21.06 34.30
CA GLY A 813 -1.70 -21.75 34.76
C GLY A 813 -2.66 -20.88 35.56
N CYS A 814 -2.72 -19.58 35.27
CA CYS A 814 -3.55 -18.57 35.95
C CYS A 814 -3.23 -18.44 37.44
N VAL A 815 -1.92 -18.50 37.74
CA VAL A 815 -1.30 -18.19 39.02
C VAL A 815 -0.28 -17.09 38.79
N ASP A 816 -0.26 -16.09 39.67
CA ASP A 816 0.74 -15.02 39.59
C ASP A 816 2.14 -15.58 39.85
N PRO A 817 3.16 -15.15 39.09
CA PRO A 817 4.53 -15.51 39.38
C PRO A 817 4.88 -15.02 40.79
N THR A 818 5.25 -15.94 41.68
CA THR A 818 5.80 -15.57 42.99
C THR A 818 7.07 -14.77 42.75
N ASN A 819 7.13 -13.54 43.28
CA ASN A 819 8.34 -12.72 43.33
C ASN A 819 9.41 -13.42 44.21
N ASP A 820 10.05 -14.44 43.66
CA ASP A 820 11.32 -15.00 44.11
C ASP A 820 12.32 -14.78 42.97
N LEU A 821 12.74 -13.51 42.79
CA LEU A 821 14.08 -13.03 42.42
C LEU A 821 14.09 -11.55 42.06
#